data_AF-A0A178IL25-F1
#
_entry.id   AF-A0A178IL25-F1
#
_cell.length_a   1.000
_cell.length_b   1.000
_cell.length_c   1.000
_cell.angle_alpha   90.00
_cell.angle_beta   90.00
_cell.angle_gamma   90.00
#
_symmetry.space_group_name_H-M   'P 1'
#
loop_
_entity.id
_entity.type
_entity.pdbx_description
1 polymer ?
#
loop_
_entity_poly.entity_id
_entity_poly.type
_entity_poly.pdbx_seq_one_letter_code
_entity_poly.pdbx_strand_id
1 'polypeptide(L)'
;MSELPPPSPPLPPDTSAAPPPARLCLEPGGLLRASERVRFTATAGGGLVLRRGLRGGFAEIARARLAPTGTAAGRGGGWEWTPPECGMWLAEFTTDGGEVLRRPFAVVTREWAVCQITVGAFTSEDFADIIHPAGVAADYYVTGFAAGAADDFTCSDPRWAGSERLHGDAIHPHVMADAFGAIAPALAHDDPNWDSLPPAQIDARLAALQGWWLARGFAPLDRVASYTPSNRFVEACARAGIGVLHSLVPEQNWSDGDWSINHWGMPTCPFWIAGDDYRKAGSRDGGARPPVLGMTMNHYHVLAPHLTHWGDFVLSPSHFTRWLRAADSGGESRRFRQFLADIVRGGTPVGDAPFFFVAGFEFGRTFGTADMTAWNRAGLRRLLALAQDEKLVFATSGDVRAYHQRHVPVLAQRVFRQRDSWVGVTVNGKPGQAGDSIVLELDGYKALIREDSPLPWLYYDYRERWAFATNDTAAPRDHAAACAAALRVDISPARDRAIITAAVPLPRAIPFALWDAAPVENATASGSPLAFRPLPLAPLDDARAITLLEAPAGWSGHAELALRPLATRPGRVEQGRWRAQAFGRKDTGETDTDPRHVYLHLDAPLIADAPVQITLRKPARVEGPGAAGDPGPRGAGPLTLVFGPLKSWYRLLDCEPADIVLPTAGETDRALAPHLLPAGADWEKQIALHNAGLGEAAAKHPALAGKKILHATFCGAALPLGTRSRAEAHDIAVARPGGEAIIAREFGDGVISLGPGRAFWYHPRGLCARISGLPAATGASRWTVLLHSFDPFGLDAAYRVKVGRSKRDAGRWSVPVTPDDARTFFAFEADDADLDSRGRLAIHLATDQKQILRWWDERGFIAALHALWVAA
;
A
#
# COMPACT_ATOMS: atom_id res chain seq x y z
N MET A 1 -16.78 16.00 -49.42
CA MET A 1 -15.77 16.41 -50.41
C MET A 1 -15.59 17.91 -50.32
N SER A 2 -14.51 18.32 -49.70
CA SER A 2 -13.87 19.65 -49.79
C SER A 2 -12.39 19.35 -49.59
N GLU A 3 -11.58 19.54 -50.63
CA GLU A 3 -10.16 19.15 -50.64
C GLU A 3 -9.37 20.02 -49.65
N LEU A 4 -8.73 19.36 -48.67
CA LEU A 4 -7.73 19.99 -47.81
C LEU A 4 -6.43 20.18 -48.61
N PRO A 5 -5.70 21.29 -48.39
CA PRO A 5 -4.43 21.52 -49.08
C PRO A 5 -3.38 20.46 -48.65
N PRO A 6 -2.46 20.10 -49.56
CA PRO A 6 -1.41 19.13 -49.25
C PRO A 6 -0.52 19.63 -48.11
N PRO A 7 -0.04 18.74 -47.23
CA PRO A 7 0.85 19.11 -46.13
C PRO A 7 2.13 19.73 -46.67
N SER A 8 2.56 20.84 -46.06
CA SER A 8 3.84 21.46 -46.36
C SER A 8 4.98 20.46 -46.16
N PRO A 9 6.02 20.48 -47.01
CA PRO A 9 7.20 19.65 -46.80
C PRO A 9 7.84 19.98 -45.45
N PRO A 10 8.39 18.99 -44.73
CA PRO A 10 9.06 19.23 -43.46
C PRO A 10 10.18 20.24 -43.66
N LEU A 11 10.22 21.26 -42.80
CA LEU A 11 11.34 22.19 -42.72
C LEU A 11 12.64 21.39 -42.55
N PRO A 12 13.74 21.77 -43.22
CA PRO A 12 15.03 21.13 -43.00
C PRO A 12 15.38 21.19 -41.51
N PRO A 13 15.97 20.12 -40.93
CA PRO A 13 16.31 20.09 -39.52
C PRO A 13 17.22 21.29 -39.21
N ASP A 14 16.85 22.04 -38.19
CA ASP A 14 17.62 23.18 -37.70
C ASP A 14 18.99 22.68 -37.21
N THR A 15 20.03 22.91 -38.02
CA THR A 15 21.40 22.50 -37.72
C THR A 15 22.05 23.32 -36.61
N SER A 16 21.32 24.28 -36.01
CA SER A 16 21.76 25.01 -34.81
C SER A 16 21.35 24.34 -33.49
N ALA A 17 20.62 23.21 -33.55
CA ALA A 17 20.27 22.44 -32.36
C ALA A 17 21.54 21.98 -31.63
N ALA A 18 21.66 22.35 -30.36
CA ALA A 18 22.73 21.87 -29.50
C ALA A 18 22.81 20.33 -29.59
N PRO A 19 24.02 19.74 -29.60
CA PRO A 19 24.18 18.29 -29.66
C PRO A 19 23.38 17.64 -28.53
N PRO A 20 22.72 16.48 -28.78
CA PRO A 20 21.92 15.82 -27.77
C PRO A 20 22.80 15.53 -26.53
N PRO A 21 22.25 15.70 -25.31
CA PRO A 21 23.04 15.54 -24.09
C PRO A 21 23.59 14.12 -23.97
N ALA A 22 24.77 14.00 -23.35
CA ALA A 22 25.44 12.71 -23.21
C ALA A 22 24.58 11.71 -22.42
N ARG A 23 24.59 10.45 -22.87
CA ARG A 23 23.91 9.32 -22.22
C ARG A 23 24.86 8.13 -22.15
N LEU A 24 24.83 7.41 -21.02
CA LEU A 24 25.44 6.09 -20.84
C LEU A 24 24.30 5.05 -20.82
N CYS A 25 24.42 4.01 -21.63
CA CYS A 25 23.44 2.94 -21.76
C CYS A 25 24.09 1.60 -21.40
N LEU A 26 23.31 0.74 -20.74
CA LEU A 26 23.68 -0.62 -20.41
C LEU A 26 22.76 -1.56 -21.18
N GLU A 27 23.33 -2.45 -21.99
CA GLU A 27 22.60 -3.51 -22.68
C GLU A 27 22.99 -4.86 -22.04
N PRO A 28 22.03 -5.72 -21.68
CA PRO A 28 20.59 -5.62 -21.96
C PRO A 28 19.78 -4.80 -20.93
N GLY A 29 20.42 -4.27 -19.89
CA GLY A 29 19.80 -3.48 -18.82
C GLY A 29 20.65 -3.53 -17.54
N GLY A 30 20.21 -2.84 -16.48
CA GLY A 30 20.91 -2.75 -15.20
C GLY A 30 20.66 -3.92 -14.23
N LEU A 31 19.88 -4.94 -14.59
CA LEU A 31 19.72 -6.15 -13.78
C LEU A 31 20.11 -7.38 -14.60
N LEU A 32 21.10 -8.12 -14.09
CA LEU A 32 21.79 -9.21 -14.78
C LEU A 32 21.73 -10.49 -13.95
N ARG A 33 21.59 -11.64 -14.61
CA ARG A 33 21.87 -12.94 -13.99
C ARG A 33 23.40 -13.13 -13.90
N ALA A 34 23.88 -13.83 -12.87
CA ALA A 34 25.27 -14.26 -12.81
C ALA A 34 25.72 -14.87 -14.15
N SER A 35 26.92 -14.53 -14.62
CA SER A 35 27.50 -14.87 -15.94
C SER A 35 26.97 -14.10 -17.17
N GLU A 36 25.93 -13.28 -17.05
CA GLU A 36 25.53 -12.41 -18.17
C GLU A 36 26.59 -11.35 -18.44
N ARG A 37 26.79 -11.04 -19.73
CA ARG A 37 27.61 -9.91 -20.17
C ARG A 37 26.76 -8.65 -20.17
N VAL A 38 27.40 -7.54 -19.86
CA VAL A 38 26.85 -6.20 -20.05
C VAL A 38 27.69 -5.46 -21.07
N ARG A 39 27.02 -4.78 -22.00
CA ARG A 39 27.64 -3.87 -22.95
C ARG A 39 27.35 -2.44 -22.53
N PHE A 40 28.40 -1.65 -22.40
CA PHE A 40 28.34 -0.23 -22.12
C PHE A 40 28.50 0.56 -23.40
N THR A 41 27.57 1.47 -23.68
CA THR A 41 27.62 2.38 -24.82
C THR A 41 27.35 3.81 -24.37
N ALA A 42 27.95 4.79 -25.04
CA ALA A 42 27.74 6.19 -24.72
C ALA A 42 27.60 7.04 -25.98
N THR A 43 26.71 8.05 -25.94
CA THR A 43 26.52 8.97 -27.07
C THR A 43 27.66 9.99 -27.23
N ALA A 44 28.57 10.06 -26.24
CA ALA A 44 29.76 10.89 -26.24
C ALA A 44 31.00 10.04 -25.95
N GLY A 45 32.18 10.56 -26.28
CA GLY A 45 33.46 9.97 -25.90
C GLY A 45 33.79 10.26 -24.44
N GLY A 46 34.50 9.35 -23.78
CA GLY A 46 34.89 9.56 -22.38
C GLY A 46 35.49 8.33 -21.70
N GLY A 47 35.84 8.48 -20.42
CA GLY A 47 36.35 7.40 -19.57
C GLY A 47 35.23 6.74 -18.77
N LEU A 48 35.18 5.41 -18.79
CA LEU A 48 34.28 4.58 -17.98
C LEU A 48 35.08 3.92 -16.85
N VAL A 49 34.54 3.98 -15.63
CA VAL A 49 35.05 3.28 -14.45
C VAL A 49 33.94 2.41 -13.90
N LEU A 50 34.21 1.12 -13.74
CA LEU A 50 33.33 0.20 -13.02
C LEU A 50 33.78 0.07 -11.59
N ARG A 51 32.81 0.13 -10.69
CA ARG A 51 33.05 -0.03 -9.26
C ARG A 51 32.13 -1.07 -8.64
N ARG A 52 32.64 -1.71 -7.59
CA ARG A 52 31.92 -2.69 -6.77
C ARG A 52 31.71 -2.14 -5.36
N GLY A 53 30.50 -2.24 -4.82
CA GLY A 53 30.28 -1.97 -3.41
C GLY A 53 28.82 -1.85 -2.97
N LEU A 54 28.62 -2.03 -1.66
CA LEU A 54 27.57 -1.41 -0.82
C LEU A 54 28.10 -1.07 0.60
N ARG A 55 29.36 -1.44 0.94
CA ARG A 55 29.99 -1.36 2.27
C ARG A 55 31.02 -0.22 2.33
N GLY A 56 30.59 1.01 2.57
CA GLY A 56 31.49 2.13 2.91
C GLY A 56 32.37 2.68 1.78
N GLY A 57 32.16 2.27 0.53
CA GLY A 57 32.82 2.83 -0.65
C GLY A 57 32.71 1.93 -1.87
N PHE A 58 32.67 2.53 -3.06
CA PHE A 58 32.71 1.82 -4.33
C PHE A 58 34.17 1.67 -4.79
N ALA A 59 34.72 0.46 -4.70
CA ALA A 59 36.08 0.16 -5.13
C ALA A 59 36.15 0.04 -6.65
N GLU A 60 37.14 0.69 -7.29
CA GLU A 60 37.38 0.56 -8.73
C GLU A 60 37.82 -0.88 -9.07
N ILE A 61 37.13 -1.50 -10.03
CA ILE A 61 37.39 -2.87 -10.48
C ILE A 61 37.90 -2.90 -11.92
N ALA A 62 37.38 -2.01 -12.77
CA ALA A 62 37.77 -1.94 -14.18
C ALA A 62 37.65 -0.52 -14.72
N ARG A 63 38.41 -0.25 -15.79
CA ARG A 63 38.41 1.03 -16.51
C ARG A 63 38.45 0.79 -18.00
N ALA A 64 37.68 1.57 -18.74
CA ALA A 64 37.66 1.56 -20.20
C ALA A 64 37.54 2.99 -20.73
N ARG A 65 37.80 3.19 -22.03
CA ARG A 65 37.47 4.42 -22.75
C ARG A 65 36.40 4.08 -23.78
N LEU A 66 35.29 4.81 -23.77
CA LEU A 66 34.20 4.64 -24.73
C LEU A 66 34.34 5.68 -25.85
N ALA A 67 34.07 5.24 -27.07
CA ALA A 67 33.91 6.13 -28.22
C ALA A 67 32.42 6.49 -28.39
N PRO A 68 32.09 7.68 -28.93
CA PRO A 68 30.70 8.06 -29.18
C PRO A 68 30.01 7.07 -30.12
N THR A 69 28.88 6.52 -29.70
CA THR A 69 27.99 5.75 -30.58
C THR A 69 27.16 6.69 -31.45
N GLY A 70 27.26 6.57 -32.78
CA GLY A 70 26.42 7.35 -33.72
C GLY A 70 27.16 8.12 -34.82
N THR A 71 28.49 8.02 -34.94
CA THR A 71 29.14 8.44 -36.19
C THR A 71 28.88 7.39 -37.27
N ALA A 72 28.57 7.83 -38.49
CA ALA A 72 28.16 6.99 -39.63
C ALA A 72 29.21 5.93 -40.07
N ALA A 73 30.33 5.80 -39.36
CA ALA A 73 31.37 4.82 -39.60
C ALA A 73 31.61 3.96 -38.33
N GLY A 74 30.91 2.83 -38.24
CA GLY A 74 31.41 1.67 -37.51
C GLY A 74 30.59 1.18 -36.32
N ARG A 75 30.29 -0.11 -36.33
CA ARG A 75 29.65 -0.92 -35.27
C ARG A 75 30.48 -1.05 -33.96
N GLY A 76 31.34 -0.08 -33.61
CA GLY A 76 32.50 -0.31 -32.73
C GLY A 76 32.61 0.50 -31.42
N GLY A 77 31.58 1.23 -30.97
CA GLY A 77 31.72 2.17 -29.84
C GLY A 77 31.42 1.66 -28.43
N GLY A 78 31.30 0.34 -28.20
CA GLY A 78 30.88 -0.20 -26.90
C GLY A 78 31.91 -1.12 -26.25
N TRP A 79 31.92 -1.18 -24.93
CA TRP A 79 32.76 -2.11 -24.16
C TRP A 79 31.90 -3.20 -23.53
N GLU A 80 32.26 -4.45 -23.77
CA GLU A 80 31.61 -5.61 -23.14
C GLU A 80 32.41 -6.08 -21.93
N TRP A 81 31.70 -6.39 -20.86
CA TRP A 81 32.30 -6.87 -19.63
C TRP A 81 31.39 -7.89 -18.95
N THR A 82 31.99 -8.89 -18.30
CA THR A 82 31.26 -9.91 -17.53
C THR A 82 31.56 -9.71 -16.05
N PRO A 83 30.55 -9.41 -15.22
CA PRO A 83 30.77 -9.26 -13.79
C PRO A 83 31.25 -10.58 -13.16
N PRO A 84 32.31 -10.55 -12.34
CA PRO A 84 32.87 -11.77 -11.74
C PRO A 84 32.02 -12.32 -10.58
N GLU A 85 31.16 -11.50 -9.97
CA GLU A 85 30.38 -11.86 -8.79
C GLU A 85 29.02 -11.15 -8.72
N CYS A 86 28.14 -11.67 -7.85
CA CYS A 86 26.83 -11.08 -7.56
C CYS A 86 26.94 -9.87 -6.62
N GLY A 87 25.92 -9.00 -6.66
CA GLY A 87 25.80 -7.80 -5.84
C GLY A 87 25.59 -6.53 -6.66
N MET A 88 25.66 -5.38 -6.00
CA MET A 88 25.57 -4.07 -6.63
C MET A 88 26.90 -3.59 -7.21
N TRP A 89 26.79 -2.93 -8.35
CA TRP A 89 27.85 -2.34 -9.13
C TRP A 89 27.47 -0.93 -9.59
N LEU A 90 28.47 -0.10 -9.87
CA LEU A 90 28.28 1.26 -10.37
C LEU A 90 29.18 1.49 -11.59
N ALA A 91 28.58 1.87 -12.70
CA ALA A 91 29.29 2.39 -13.87
C ALA A 91 29.32 3.92 -13.80
N GLU A 92 30.51 4.51 -13.63
CA GLU A 92 30.73 5.95 -13.70
C GLU A 92 31.41 6.31 -15.01
N PHE A 93 30.76 7.13 -15.83
CA PHE A 93 31.28 7.59 -17.11
C PHE A 93 31.51 9.10 -17.06
N THR A 94 32.76 9.51 -17.27
CA THR A 94 33.13 10.93 -17.41
C THR A 94 33.32 11.23 -18.88
N THR A 95 32.47 12.08 -19.44
CA THR A 95 32.60 12.57 -20.83
C THR A 95 33.92 13.32 -21.00
N ASP A 96 34.41 13.42 -22.23
CA ASP A 96 35.58 14.25 -22.56
C ASP A 96 35.34 15.75 -22.23
N GLY A 97 34.08 16.18 -22.10
CA GLY A 97 33.67 17.50 -21.61
C GLY A 97 33.56 17.64 -20.09
N GLY A 98 33.87 16.58 -19.32
CA GLY A 98 33.89 16.60 -17.85
C GLY A 98 32.57 16.26 -17.15
N GLU A 99 31.47 16.05 -17.88
CA GLU A 99 30.19 15.62 -17.30
C GLU A 99 30.27 14.17 -16.83
N VAL A 100 29.77 13.88 -15.62
CA VAL A 100 29.76 12.54 -15.01
C VAL A 100 28.35 11.94 -15.05
N LEU A 101 28.23 10.77 -15.67
CA LEU A 101 27.02 9.94 -15.70
C LEU A 101 27.23 8.70 -14.83
N ARG A 102 26.23 8.34 -14.04
CA ARG A 102 26.23 7.17 -13.15
C ARG A 102 25.13 6.20 -13.56
N ARG A 103 25.47 4.91 -13.62
CA ARG A 103 24.52 3.81 -13.88
C ARG A 103 24.74 2.71 -12.87
N PRO A 104 23.95 2.68 -11.79
CA PRO A 104 23.84 1.51 -10.92
C PRO A 104 23.39 0.29 -11.72
N PHE A 105 23.95 -0.88 -11.40
CA PHE A 105 23.45 -2.15 -11.91
C PHE A 105 23.70 -3.27 -10.90
N ALA A 106 22.97 -4.37 -11.05
CA ALA A 106 22.97 -5.48 -10.12
C ALA A 106 23.17 -6.81 -10.84
N VAL A 107 23.87 -7.73 -10.18
CA VAL A 107 24.09 -9.11 -10.64
C VAL A 107 23.55 -10.07 -9.59
N VAL A 108 22.67 -10.97 -10.00
CA VAL A 108 21.90 -11.82 -9.08
C VAL A 108 21.85 -13.29 -9.48
N THR A 109 21.57 -14.13 -8.49
CA THR A 109 21.06 -15.50 -8.69
C THR A 109 19.65 -15.59 -8.12
N ARG A 110 19.02 -16.76 -8.20
CA ARG A 110 17.70 -17.01 -7.58
C ARG A 110 17.68 -16.76 -6.06
N GLU A 111 18.82 -16.82 -5.38
CA GLU A 111 18.92 -16.67 -3.92
C GLU A 111 18.93 -15.21 -3.45
N TRP A 112 18.84 -14.25 -4.37
CA TRP A 112 18.87 -12.82 -4.07
C TRP A 112 17.47 -12.22 -4.03
N ALA A 113 17.32 -11.19 -3.20
CA ALA A 113 16.20 -10.29 -3.23
C ALA A 113 16.54 -9.05 -4.07
N VAL A 114 15.60 -8.62 -4.93
CA VAL A 114 15.70 -7.42 -5.75
C VAL A 114 14.63 -6.44 -5.26
N CYS A 115 15.08 -5.29 -4.77
CA CYS A 115 14.24 -4.21 -4.29
C CYS A 115 14.16 -3.09 -5.31
N GLN A 116 12.94 -2.68 -5.65
CA GLN A 116 12.70 -1.39 -6.28
C GLN A 116 12.45 -0.37 -5.17
N ILE A 117 13.18 0.75 -5.20
CA ILE A 117 12.92 1.89 -4.33
C ILE A 117 11.95 2.79 -5.06
N THR A 118 10.74 2.95 -4.54
CA THR A 118 9.75 3.84 -5.15
C THR A 118 9.58 5.09 -4.30
N VAL A 119 9.66 6.28 -4.90
CA VAL A 119 9.44 7.57 -4.23
C VAL A 119 8.26 8.28 -4.86
N GLY A 120 7.30 8.68 -4.03
CA GLY A 120 6.06 9.26 -4.52
C GLY A 120 5.97 10.76 -4.59
N ALA A 121 5.19 11.28 -5.54
CA ALA A 121 4.90 12.72 -5.65
C ALA A 121 4.27 13.36 -4.40
N PHE A 122 3.72 12.55 -3.50
CA PHE A 122 3.16 13.02 -2.23
C PHE A 122 4.22 13.14 -1.11
N THR A 123 5.50 12.88 -1.40
CA THR A 123 6.61 13.14 -0.49
C THR A 123 6.92 14.63 -0.41
N SER A 124 7.69 14.99 0.61
CA SER A 124 8.25 16.33 0.83
C SER A 124 9.57 16.52 0.10
N GLU A 125 10.29 15.42 -0.16
CA GLU A 125 11.66 15.35 -0.69
C GLU A 125 11.80 14.18 -1.67
N ASP A 126 12.80 14.26 -2.55
CA ASP A 126 13.21 13.23 -3.50
C ASP A 126 14.20 12.21 -2.93
N PHE A 127 14.79 12.50 -1.77
CA PHE A 127 15.82 11.65 -1.15
C PHE A 127 17.03 11.38 -2.04
N ALA A 128 17.24 12.18 -3.10
CA ALA A 128 18.36 12.03 -4.02
C ALA A 128 19.71 12.09 -3.30
N ASP A 129 19.79 12.87 -2.22
CA ASP A 129 20.95 13.02 -1.35
C ASP A 129 21.30 11.76 -0.53
N ILE A 130 20.40 10.78 -0.45
CA ILE A 130 20.63 9.47 0.17
C ILE A 130 20.82 8.40 -0.93
N ILE A 131 19.97 8.43 -1.96
CA ILE A 131 19.89 7.41 -3.02
C ILE A 131 21.16 7.44 -3.89
N HIS A 132 21.51 8.60 -4.46
CA HIS A 132 22.59 8.66 -5.44
C HIS A 132 23.99 8.47 -4.82
N PRO A 133 24.30 9.01 -3.62
CA PRO A 133 25.58 8.73 -2.96
C PRO A 133 25.76 7.26 -2.56
N ALA A 134 24.66 6.53 -2.32
CA ALA A 134 24.69 5.09 -2.09
C ALA A 134 24.89 4.27 -3.38
N GLY A 135 24.97 4.93 -4.54
CA GLY A 135 25.17 4.28 -5.84
C GLY A 135 23.99 3.41 -6.26
N VAL A 136 22.77 3.82 -5.90
CA VAL A 136 21.51 3.19 -6.31
C VAL A 136 20.66 4.18 -7.11
N ALA A 137 19.66 3.66 -7.81
CA ALA A 137 18.66 4.43 -8.56
C ALA A 137 17.27 4.11 -8.01
N ALA A 138 16.31 5.00 -8.24
CA ALA A 138 14.94 4.85 -7.77
C ALA A 138 13.89 5.04 -8.87
N ASP A 139 12.70 4.52 -8.61
CA ASP A 139 11.47 4.76 -9.36
C ASP A 139 10.74 5.96 -8.75
N TYR A 140 10.66 7.08 -9.47
CA TYR A 140 9.90 8.27 -9.06
C TYR A 140 8.58 8.33 -9.81
N TYR A 141 7.46 8.37 -9.10
CA TYR A 141 6.19 8.71 -9.73
C TYR A 141 5.84 10.18 -9.48
N VAL A 142 5.69 10.93 -10.57
CA VAL A 142 5.53 12.38 -10.58
C VAL A 142 4.10 12.73 -11.00
N THR A 143 3.46 13.69 -10.33
CA THR A 143 2.02 13.99 -10.54
C THR A 143 1.79 15.32 -11.24
N GLY A 144 0.70 15.41 -12.01
CA GLY A 144 0.19 16.69 -12.49
C GLY A 144 0.95 17.27 -13.69
N PHE A 145 0.21 18.07 -14.46
CA PHE A 145 0.68 18.81 -15.62
C PHE A 145 0.27 20.26 -15.37
N ALA A 146 1.26 21.15 -15.15
CA ALA A 146 1.15 22.57 -14.80
C ALA A 146 -0.27 23.19 -14.70
N ALA A 147 -0.88 23.17 -13.49
CA ALA A 147 -1.96 24.09 -13.12
C ALA A 147 -2.12 24.16 -11.58
N GLY A 148 -1.14 24.74 -10.87
CA GLY A 148 -1.36 25.28 -9.52
C GLY A 148 -1.15 24.36 -8.31
N ALA A 149 -0.49 23.20 -8.46
CA ALA A 149 0.12 22.49 -7.34
C ALA A 149 1.57 22.99 -7.13
N ALA A 150 2.12 22.84 -5.93
CA ALA A 150 3.51 23.19 -5.63
C ALA A 150 4.46 22.68 -6.73
N ASP A 151 5.38 23.50 -7.21
CA ASP A 151 6.19 23.22 -8.42
C ASP A 151 7.05 21.94 -8.31
N ASP A 152 7.35 21.51 -7.07
CA ASP A 152 8.08 20.27 -6.78
C ASP A 152 7.28 18.99 -7.10
N PHE A 153 7.94 17.96 -7.64
CA PHE A 153 7.32 16.66 -7.97
C PHE A 153 6.22 16.69 -9.03
N THR A 154 6.19 17.76 -9.82
CA THR A 154 5.35 17.81 -11.01
C THR A 154 6.06 17.19 -12.22
N CYS A 155 5.31 16.73 -13.21
CA CYS A 155 5.93 16.28 -14.47
C CYS A 155 6.71 17.42 -15.15
N SER A 156 6.40 18.69 -14.81
CA SER A 156 7.06 19.88 -15.38
C SER A 156 8.41 20.19 -14.74
N ASP A 157 8.76 19.55 -13.62
CA ASP A 157 9.99 19.81 -12.91
C ASP A 157 11.21 19.29 -13.71
N PRO A 158 12.13 20.17 -14.13
CA PRO A 158 13.25 19.80 -15.00
C PRO A 158 14.26 18.88 -14.32
N ARG A 159 14.24 18.75 -12.98
CA ARG A 159 15.12 17.84 -12.24
C ARG A 159 14.96 16.41 -12.71
N TRP A 160 13.76 15.97 -13.05
CA TRP A 160 13.49 14.56 -13.36
C TRP A 160 14.15 14.07 -14.63
N ALA A 161 14.13 14.87 -15.70
CA ALA A 161 14.86 14.56 -16.93
C ALA A 161 16.38 14.53 -16.68
N GLY A 162 16.86 15.40 -15.78
CA GLY A 162 18.24 15.38 -15.28
C GLY A 162 18.57 14.09 -14.53
N SER A 163 17.75 13.69 -13.56
CA SER A 163 17.95 12.50 -12.73
C SER A 163 17.94 11.19 -13.55
N GLU A 164 17.00 11.04 -14.48
CA GLU A 164 16.98 9.92 -15.42
C GLU A 164 18.31 9.82 -16.19
N ARG A 165 18.78 10.95 -16.72
CA ARG A 165 19.98 11.00 -17.54
C ARG A 165 21.27 10.83 -16.73
N LEU A 166 21.38 11.49 -15.57
CA LEU A 166 22.60 11.54 -14.78
C LEU A 166 22.77 10.31 -13.89
N HIS A 167 21.67 9.78 -13.34
CA HIS A 167 21.71 8.73 -12.32
C HIS A 167 21.05 7.42 -12.74
N GLY A 168 20.30 7.41 -13.85
CA GLY A 168 19.57 6.24 -14.31
C GLY A 168 18.27 6.00 -13.54
N ASP A 169 17.74 7.03 -12.88
CA ASP A 169 16.43 6.96 -12.22
C ASP A 169 15.32 6.71 -13.23
N ALA A 170 14.27 6.02 -12.78
CA ALA A 170 13.09 5.72 -13.57
C ALA A 170 11.98 6.70 -13.23
N ILE A 171 11.53 7.50 -14.20
CA ILE A 171 10.47 8.50 -13.96
C ILE A 171 9.16 8.00 -14.56
N HIS A 172 8.11 7.96 -13.74
CA HIS A 172 6.77 7.51 -14.09
C HIS A 172 5.79 8.67 -14.00
N PRO A 173 5.18 9.13 -15.09
CA PRO A 173 4.05 10.05 -14.97
C PRO A 173 2.90 9.30 -14.30
N HIS A 174 2.46 9.82 -13.16
CA HIS A 174 1.33 9.29 -12.40
C HIS A 174 0.03 9.90 -12.93
N VAL A 175 -0.71 9.12 -13.71
CA VAL A 175 -1.83 9.63 -14.52
C VAL A 175 -3.13 8.87 -14.29
N MET A 176 -4.17 9.65 -14.12
CA MET A 176 -5.57 9.24 -14.12
C MET A 176 -6.26 9.83 -15.37
N ALA A 177 -7.46 9.37 -15.71
CA ALA A 177 -8.13 9.75 -16.96
C ALA A 177 -8.44 11.27 -17.07
N ASP A 178 -8.55 11.95 -15.93
CA ASP A 178 -8.85 13.38 -15.78
C ASP A 178 -7.60 14.30 -15.80
N ALA A 179 -6.39 13.74 -15.79
CA ALA A 179 -5.15 14.52 -15.66
C ALA A 179 -4.77 15.34 -16.92
N PHE A 180 -5.38 15.08 -18.08
CA PHE A 180 -4.87 15.52 -19.39
C PHE A 180 -5.33 16.91 -19.84
N GLY A 181 -6.27 17.54 -19.13
CA GLY A 181 -6.80 18.86 -19.49
C GLY A 181 -5.74 19.97 -19.55
N ALA A 182 -4.67 19.84 -18.76
CA ALA A 182 -3.56 20.79 -18.75
C ALA A 182 -2.51 20.53 -19.85
N ILE A 183 -2.49 19.34 -20.45
CA ILE A 183 -1.71 19.06 -21.68
C ILE A 183 -2.46 19.62 -22.88
N ALA A 184 -3.76 19.34 -22.97
CA ALA A 184 -4.64 19.86 -24.00
C ALA A 184 -6.07 20.02 -23.45
N PRO A 185 -6.68 21.22 -23.51
CA PRO A 185 -8.04 21.45 -22.98
C PRO A 185 -9.11 20.51 -23.55
N ALA A 186 -8.95 20.08 -24.81
CA ALA A 186 -9.85 19.13 -25.47
C ALA A 186 -9.80 17.71 -24.87
N LEU A 187 -8.79 17.39 -24.07
CA LEU A 187 -8.63 16.12 -23.35
C LEU A 187 -9.11 16.19 -21.90
N ALA A 188 -9.66 17.32 -21.46
CA ALA A 188 -10.26 17.44 -20.13
C ALA A 188 -11.37 16.40 -19.94
N HIS A 189 -11.43 15.81 -18.75
CA HIS A 189 -12.41 14.80 -18.38
C HIS A 189 -12.66 14.86 -16.88
N ASP A 190 -13.90 14.57 -16.46
CA ASP A 190 -14.32 14.73 -15.06
C ASP A 190 -14.23 13.42 -14.26
N ASP A 191 -14.05 12.27 -14.92
CA ASP A 191 -13.95 10.97 -14.25
C ASP A 191 -12.49 10.47 -14.27
N PRO A 192 -11.86 10.25 -13.11
CA PRO A 192 -10.46 9.83 -13.06
C PRO A 192 -10.23 8.35 -13.44
N ASN A 193 -11.29 7.55 -13.61
CA ASN A 193 -11.16 6.12 -13.86
C ASN A 193 -10.98 5.83 -15.35
N TRP A 194 -9.93 5.08 -15.72
CA TRP A 194 -9.64 4.79 -17.13
C TRP A 194 -10.71 3.97 -17.85
N ASP A 195 -11.51 3.21 -17.11
CA ASP A 195 -12.64 2.42 -17.65
C ASP A 195 -13.79 3.30 -18.17
N SER A 196 -13.85 4.57 -17.74
CA SER A 196 -14.84 5.55 -18.21
C SER A 196 -14.60 6.01 -19.66
N LEU A 197 -13.41 5.73 -20.22
CA LEU A 197 -13.01 6.19 -21.55
C LEU A 197 -13.08 5.07 -22.61
N PRO A 198 -13.52 5.38 -23.84
CA PRO A 198 -13.38 4.46 -24.96
C PRO A 198 -11.92 4.37 -25.44
N PRO A 199 -11.49 3.26 -26.08
CA PRO A 199 -10.09 3.04 -26.46
C PRO A 199 -9.44 4.19 -27.25
N ALA A 200 -10.14 4.75 -28.24
CA ALA A 200 -9.61 5.84 -29.05
C ALA A 200 -9.27 7.11 -28.24
N GLN A 201 -10.04 7.38 -27.17
CA GLN A 201 -9.78 8.51 -26.28
C GLN A 201 -8.61 8.26 -25.33
N ILE A 202 -8.34 7.00 -25.01
CA ILE A 202 -7.15 6.59 -24.26
C ILE A 202 -5.91 6.74 -25.15
N ASP A 203 -5.96 6.23 -26.38
CA ASP A 203 -4.86 6.33 -27.35
C ASP A 203 -4.47 7.80 -27.61
N ALA A 204 -5.45 8.68 -27.79
CA ALA A 204 -5.20 10.12 -27.98
C ALA A 204 -4.51 10.77 -26.77
N ARG A 205 -4.87 10.37 -25.54
CA ARG A 205 -4.25 10.85 -24.31
C ARG A 205 -2.80 10.37 -24.18
N LEU A 206 -2.54 9.09 -24.46
CA LEU A 206 -1.19 8.54 -24.43
C LEU A 206 -0.28 9.16 -25.49
N ALA A 207 -0.80 9.41 -26.70
CA ALA A 207 -0.06 10.12 -27.75
C ALA A 207 0.26 11.58 -27.36
N ALA A 208 -0.71 12.30 -26.77
CA ALA A 208 -0.49 13.65 -26.27
C ALA A 208 0.56 13.67 -25.14
N LEU A 209 0.51 12.71 -24.22
CA LEU A 209 1.49 12.56 -23.15
C LEU A 209 2.88 12.27 -23.71
N GLN A 210 3.03 11.36 -24.67
CA GLN A 210 4.31 11.07 -25.32
C GLN A 210 4.93 12.33 -25.95
N GLY A 211 4.13 13.11 -26.70
CA GLY A 211 4.59 14.36 -27.30
C GLY A 211 5.01 15.40 -26.26
N TRP A 212 4.18 15.57 -25.22
CA TRP A 212 4.46 16.47 -24.11
C TRP A 212 5.72 16.06 -23.33
N TRP A 213 5.90 14.76 -23.09
CA TRP A 213 7.02 14.16 -22.37
C TRP A 213 8.36 14.39 -23.10
N LEU A 214 8.39 14.11 -24.40
CA LEU A 214 9.58 14.36 -25.23
C LEU A 214 9.94 15.85 -25.30
N ALA A 215 8.94 16.73 -25.40
CA ALA A 215 9.16 18.18 -25.45
C ALA A 215 9.82 18.73 -24.16
N ARG A 216 9.79 17.98 -23.06
CA ARG A 216 10.45 18.32 -21.79
C ARG A 216 11.81 17.65 -21.57
N GLY A 217 12.33 16.96 -22.59
CA GLY A 217 13.69 16.43 -22.59
C GLY A 217 13.86 15.06 -21.94
N PHE A 218 12.76 14.39 -21.57
CA PHE A 218 12.78 13.01 -21.11
C PHE A 218 13.11 12.02 -22.22
N ALA A 219 13.53 10.80 -21.84
CA ALA A 219 13.55 9.67 -22.78
C ALA A 219 12.14 9.34 -23.31
N PRO A 220 12.02 8.61 -24.44
CA PRO A 220 10.73 8.12 -24.92
C PRO A 220 9.94 7.41 -23.80
N LEU A 221 8.65 7.73 -23.68
CA LEU A 221 7.78 7.19 -22.63
C LEU A 221 7.59 5.68 -22.84
N ASP A 222 8.14 4.88 -21.92
CA ASP A 222 8.03 3.42 -21.93
C ASP A 222 7.38 2.86 -20.64
N ARG A 223 6.99 3.75 -19.73
CA ARG A 223 6.42 3.45 -18.41
C ARG A 223 5.42 4.51 -17.97
N VAL A 224 4.38 4.09 -17.25
CA VAL A 224 3.38 4.97 -16.62
C VAL A 224 2.96 4.39 -15.27
N ALA A 225 2.49 5.26 -14.37
CA ALA A 225 1.87 4.86 -13.11
C ALA A 225 0.39 5.23 -13.10
N SER A 226 -0.47 4.35 -12.56
CA SER A 226 -1.90 4.65 -12.37
C SER A 226 -2.54 3.80 -11.28
N TYR A 227 -3.44 4.39 -10.49
CA TYR A 227 -4.24 3.70 -9.47
C TYR A 227 -5.58 3.17 -9.99
N THR A 228 -6.06 3.67 -11.13
CA THR A 228 -7.36 3.31 -11.70
C THR A 228 -7.26 2.62 -13.06
N PRO A 229 -6.27 1.71 -13.28
CA PRO A 229 -6.09 1.09 -14.58
C PRO A 229 -7.31 0.24 -14.98
N SER A 230 -7.45 0.02 -16.28
CA SER A 230 -8.46 -0.87 -16.87
C SER A 230 -7.82 -1.75 -17.94
N ASN A 231 -8.51 -2.82 -18.34
CA ASN A 231 -8.04 -3.70 -19.43
C ASN A 231 -7.75 -2.91 -20.71
N ARG A 232 -8.65 -1.97 -21.07
CA ARG A 232 -8.51 -1.11 -22.25
C ARG A 232 -7.30 -0.17 -22.15
N PHE A 233 -7.01 0.32 -20.95
CA PHE A 233 -5.83 1.15 -20.71
C PHE A 233 -4.53 0.36 -20.89
N VAL A 234 -4.47 -0.87 -20.37
CA VAL A 234 -3.31 -1.76 -20.55
C VAL A 234 -3.09 -2.12 -22.02
N GLU A 235 -4.16 -2.37 -22.77
CA GLU A 235 -4.08 -2.58 -24.22
C GLU A 235 -3.55 -1.35 -24.97
N ALA A 236 -4.00 -0.16 -24.59
CA ALA A 236 -3.51 1.10 -25.16
C ALA A 236 -2.03 1.33 -24.84
N CYS A 237 -1.60 1.04 -23.61
CA CYS A 237 -0.18 1.09 -23.23
C CYS A 237 0.67 0.18 -24.13
N ALA A 238 0.23 -1.07 -24.35
CA ALA A 238 0.92 -2.01 -25.22
C ALA A 238 1.06 -1.49 -26.67
N ARG A 239 -0.01 -0.89 -27.23
CA ARG A 239 0.02 -0.28 -28.57
C ARG A 239 0.95 0.93 -28.64
N ALA A 240 1.03 1.72 -27.57
CA ALA A 240 1.87 2.91 -27.47
C ALA A 240 3.35 2.60 -27.20
N GLY A 241 3.72 1.33 -26.97
CA GLY A 241 5.09 0.93 -26.62
C GLY A 241 5.43 1.10 -25.13
N ILE A 242 4.43 1.42 -24.30
CA ILE A 242 4.56 1.52 -22.85
C ILE A 242 4.50 0.11 -22.27
N GLY A 243 5.64 -0.36 -21.76
CA GLY A 243 5.80 -1.75 -21.31
C GLY A 243 5.81 -1.94 -19.80
N VAL A 244 5.73 -0.86 -19.02
CA VAL A 244 5.59 -0.92 -17.56
C VAL A 244 4.34 -0.16 -17.13
N LEU A 245 3.49 -0.84 -16.35
CA LEU A 245 2.43 -0.21 -15.57
C LEU A 245 2.78 -0.32 -14.09
N HIS A 246 3.06 0.82 -13.47
CA HIS A 246 3.42 0.92 -12.06
C HIS A 246 2.25 1.42 -11.21
N SER A 247 2.48 1.46 -9.90
CA SER A 247 1.57 1.93 -8.86
C SER A 247 0.32 1.08 -8.71
N LEU A 248 0.43 -0.21 -9.05
CA LEU A 248 -0.58 -1.20 -8.68
C LEU A 248 -0.56 -1.40 -7.15
N VAL A 249 -1.73 -1.70 -6.61
CA VAL A 249 -1.98 -1.64 -5.16
C VAL A 249 -2.60 -2.95 -4.70
N PRO A 250 -1.84 -4.06 -4.66
CA PRO A 250 -2.38 -5.40 -4.47
C PRO A 250 -3.22 -5.50 -3.21
N GLU A 251 -4.29 -6.28 -3.31
CA GLU A 251 -5.24 -6.52 -2.21
C GLU A 251 -6.05 -5.30 -1.74
N GLN A 252 -5.93 -4.16 -2.42
CA GLN A 252 -6.85 -3.06 -2.25
C GLN A 252 -8.10 -3.24 -3.11
N ASN A 253 -9.27 -2.99 -2.51
CA ASN A 253 -10.55 -2.95 -3.20
C ASN A 253 -11.43 -1.91 -2.52
N TRP A 254 -11.22 -0.63 -2.84
CA TRP A 254 -11.89 0.53 -2.24
C TRP A 254 -11.75 1.77 -3.14
N SER A 255 -12.37 2.90 -2.74
CA SER A 255 -12.33 4.14 -3.52
C SER A 255 -11.58 5.27 -2.78
N ASP A 256 -10.46 5.75 -3.34
CA ASP A 256 -9.74 6.93 -2.85
C ASP A 256 -10.32 8.20 -3.49
N GLY A 257 -11.31 8.79 -2.81
CA GLY A 257 -12.14 9.80 -3.44
C GLY A 257 -12.87 9.23 -4.65
N ASP A 258 -12.72 9.85 -5.82
CA ASP A 258 -13.32 9.35 -7.08
C ASP A 258 -12.48 8.23 -7.75
N TRP A 259 -11.31 7.87 -7.20
CA TRP A 259 -10.45 6.81 -7.74
C TRP A 259 -10.94 5.45 -7.29
N SER A 260 -11.39 4.62 -8.22
CA SER A 260 -11.82 3.25 -7.92
C SER A 260 -10.64 2.30 -8.04
N ILE A 261 -10.10 1.89 -6.89
CA ILE A 261 -8.91 1.05 -6.78
C ILE A 261 -9.36 -0.39 -6.49
N ASN A 262 -9.48 -1.21 -7.54
CA ASN A 262 -9.87 -2.62 -7.44
C ASN A 262 -8.74 -3.52 -7.94
N HIS A 263 -7.93 -4.01 -7.01
CA HIS A 263 -6.68 -4.72 -7.27
C HIS A 263 -6.62 -6.09 -6.58
N TRP A 264 -7.76 -6.64 -6.18
CA TRP A 264 -7.82 -7.95 -5.52
C TRP A 264 -7.29 -9.10 -6.36
N GLY A 265 -6.57 -9.99 -5.70
CA GLY A 265 -6.02 -11.21 -6.28
C GLY A 265 -4.81 -11.02 -7.17
N MET A 266 -4.32 -9.79 -7.36
CA MET A 266 -3.11 -9.55 -8.14
C MET A 266 -1.85 -10.01 -7.41
N PRO A 267 -0.79 -10.42 -8.14
CA PRO A 267 0.51 -10.68 -7.51
C PRO A 267 1.10 -9.45 -6.82
N THR A 268 1.86 -9.67 -5.75
CA THR A 268 2.66 -8.63 -5.09
C THR A 268 4.05 -8.45 -5.72
N CYS A 269 4.40 -9.24 -6.74
CA CYS A 269 5.65 -9.13 -7.53
C CYS A 269 5.33 -8.56 -8.89
N PRO A 270 6.35 -8.09 -9.61
CA PRO A 270 6.24 -7.84 -11.03
C PRO A 270 5.67 -9.05 -11.79
N PHE A 271 4.63 -8.82 -12.59
CA PHE A 271 3.95 -9.87 -13.36
C PHE A 271 3.57 -9.39 -14.75
N TRP A 272 3.62 -10.30 -15.73
CA TRP A 272 3.08 -9.99 -17.05
C TRP A 272 1.57 -9.90 -16.96
N ILE A 273 1.00 -8.77 -17.37
CA ILE A 273 -0.44 -8.58 -17.28
C ILE A 273 -1.16 -9.47 -18.29
N ALA A 274 -2.14 -10.25 -17.84
CA ALA A 274 -2.93 -11.13 -18.70
C ALA A 274 -3.75 -10.34 -19.75
N GLY A 275 -4.19 -11.06 -20.79
CA GLY A 275 -5.01 -10.47 -21.86
C GLY A 275 -6.46 -10.17 -21.45
N ASP A 276 -6.99 -10.90 -20.48
CA ASP A 276 -8.40 -10.85 -20.08
C ASP A 276 -8.69 -9.97 -18.85
N ASP A 277 -7.72 -9.79 -17.95
CA ASP A 277 -7.87 -8.96 -16.75
C ASP A 277 -6.51 -8.40 -16.30
N TYR A 278 -6.43 -7.11 -16.02
CA TYR A 278 -5.14 -6.49 -15.70
C TYR A 278 -4.57 -6.92 -14.34
N ARG A 279 -5.42 -7.40 -13.43
CA ARG A 279 -5.03 -7.86 -12.09
C ARG A 279 -4.37 -9.23 -12.14
N LYS A 280 -4.54 -9.97 -13.24
CA LYS A 280 -4.18 -11.38 -13.35
C LYS A 280 -2.79 -11.56 -13.96
N ALA A 281 -2.04 -12.51 -13.41
CA ALA A 281 -0.78 -12.96 -14.00
C ALA A 281 -1.02 -13.68 -15.34
N GLY A 282 -0.28 -13.26 -16.36
CA GLY A 282 -0.23 -13.86 -17.68
C GLY A 282 1.19 -14.30 -18.05
N SER A 283 1.43 -14.44 -19.35
CA SER A 283 2.72 -14.84 -19.92
C SER A 283 3.25 -13.77 -20.87
N ARG A 284 4.58 -13.58 -20.88
CA ARG A 284 5.30 -12.74 -21.85
C ARG A 284 4.92 -13.08 -23.30
N ASP A 285 4.76 -14.38 -23.57
CA ASP A 285 4.60 -14.94 -24.91
C ASP A 285 3.13 -15.35 -25.20
N GLY A 286 2.20 -15.07 -24.28
CA GLY A 286 0.84 -15.63 -24.31
C GLY A 286 -0.21 -14.83 -25.08
N GLY A 287 0.14 -13.71 -25.73
CA GLY A 287 -0.84 -12.79 -26.33
C GLY A 287 -0.46 -12.24 -27.70
N ALA A 288 -1.45 -11.72 -28.42
CA ALA A 288 -1.28 -11.08 -29.73
C ALA A 288 -0.71 -9.63 -29.65
N ARG A 289 -0.41 -9.14 -28.44
CA ARG A 289 0.04 -7.78 -28.16
C ARG A 289 1.38 -7.81 -27.41
N PRO A 290 2.21 -6.76 -27.55
CA PRO A 290 3.41 -6.62 -26.72
C PRO A 290 3.06 -6.72 -25.22
N PRO A 291 3.86 -7.44 -24.42
CA PRO A 291 3.56 -7.64 -23.01
C PRO A 291 3.82 -6.38 -22.19
N VAL A 292 2.92 -6.11 -21.24
CA VAL A 292 3.06 -5.03 -20.25
C VAL A 292 3.33 -5.68 -18.90
N LEU A 293 4.38 -5.22 -18.21
CA LEU A 293 4.73 -5.68 -16.87
C LEU A 293 4.04 -4.80 -15.83
N GLY A 294 3.17 -5.40 -15.03
CA GLY A 294 2.52 -4.75 -13.89
C GLY A 294 3.44 -4.79 -12.67
N MET A 295 3.56 -3.68 -11.96
CA MET A 295 4.39 -3.55 -10.76
C MET A 295 3.63 -2.81 -9.65
N THR A 296 3.89 -3.24 -8.42
CA THR A 296 3.23 -2.65 -7.25
C THR A 296 3.97 -1.39 -6.79
N MET A 297 3.26 -0.48 -6.12
CA MET A 297 3.91 0.69 -5.52
C MET A 297 4.73 0.35 -4.27
N ASN A 298 4.25 -0.63 -3.53
CA ASN A 298 4.80 -1.12 -2.28
C ASN A 298 4.66 -2.64 -2.22
N HIS A 299 5.44 -3.29 -1.37
CA HIS A 299 5.15 -4.64 -0.91
C HIS A 299 4.10 -4.59 0.21
N TYR A 300 3.12 -5.50 0.18
CA TYR A 300 1.96 -5.50 1.08
C TYR A 300 2.04 -6.64 2.08
N HIS A 301 1.55 -6.40 3.30
CA HIS A 301 1.17 -7.47 4.22
C HIS A 301 -0.13 -8.07 3.71
N VAL A 302 -0.08 -9.17 2.95
CA VAL A 302 -1.20 -9.61 2.09
C VAL A 302 -2.47 -9.88 2.88
N LEU A 303 -2.38 -10.40 4.10
CA LEU A 303 -3.54 -10.74 4.92
C LEU A 303 -4.32 -9.49 5.37
N ALA A 304 -3.64 -8.42 5.78
CA ALA A 304 -4.29 -7.30 6.46
C ALA A 304 -5.24 -6.48 5.56
N PRO A 305 -4.94 -6.17 4.29
CA PRO A 305 -5.86 -5.53 3.37
C PRO A 305 -7.13 -6.34 3.11
N HIS A 306 -7.09 -7.67 3.12
CA HIS A 306 -8.30 -8.48 3.01
C HIS A 306 -9.15 -8.48 4.29
N LEU A 307 -8.53 -8.30 5.46
CA LEU A 307 -9.27 -8.15 6.72
C LEU A 307 -9.92 -6.77 6.86
N THR A 308 -9.38 -5.76 6.18
CA THR A 308 -9.75 -4.35 6.37
C THR A 308 -10.34 -3.68 5.14
N HIS A 309 -10.28 -4.36 3.99
CA HIS A 309 -10.52 -3.79 2.65
C HIS A 309 -9.66 -2.54 2.37
N TRP A 310 -8.47 -2.45 2.95
CA TRP A 310 -7.64 -1.25 2.94
C TRP A 310 -6.15 -1.56 2.88
N GLY A 311 -5.40 -0.87 2.03
CA GLY A 311 -3.97 -1.18 1.81
C GLY A 311 -3.01 -0.28 2.57
N ASP A 312 -3.27 0.01 3.84
CA ASP A 312 -2.30 0.73 4.69
C ASP A 312 -1.14 -0.15 5.15
N PHE A 313 -1.32 -1.47 5.13
CA PHE A 313 -0.37 -2.42 5.71
C PHE A 313 0.73 -2.75 4.70
N VAL A 314 1.61 -1.78 4.46
CA VAL A 314 2.64 -1.86 3.42
C VAL A 314 4.04 -1.64 3.96
N LEU A 315 5.04 -2.04 3.16
CA LEU A 315 6.45 -1.82 3.40
C LEU A 315 6.83 -0.36 3.08
N SER A 316 6.32 0.56 3.90
CA SER A 316 6.66 1.98 3.86
C SER A 316 6.81 2.50 5.29
N PRO A 317 7.94 3.12 5.68
CA PRO A 317 8.16 3.59 7.05
C PRO A 317 7.05 4.51 7.55
N SER A 318 6.56 5.37 6.65
CA SER A 318 5.56 6.38 6.96
C SER A 318 4.15 5.81 7.18
N HIS A 319 3.88 4.59 6.73
CA HIS A 319 2.62 3.90 7.03
C HIS A 319 2.53 3.43 8.48
N PHE A 320 3.67 3.19 9.14
CA PHE A 320 3.70 2.78 10.54
C PHE A 320 3.43 3.92 11.53
N THR A 321 3.41 5.18 11.07
CA THR A 321 3.24 6.36 11.92
C THR A 321 1.90 7.04 11.85
N ARG A 322 1.07 6.73 10.84
CA ARG A 322 -0.12 7.51 10.50
C ARG A 322 -1.04 7.75 11.70
N TRP A 323 -1.04 8.97 12.26
CA TRP A 323 -2.04 9.54 13.18
C TRP A 323 -2.77 8.53 14.11
N LEU A 324 -4.08 8.28 13.92
CA LEU A 324 -4.90 7.29 14.68
C LEU A 324 -4.42 5.83 14.59
N ARG A 325 -3.46 5.58 13.70
CA ARG A 325 -2.98 4.27 13.23
C ARG A 325 -1.52 4.04 13.58
N ALA A 326 -0.88 4.93 14.35
CA ALA A 326 0.54 4.78 14.66
C ALA A 326 0.78 3.44 15.35
N ALA A 327 1.31 2.53 14.56
CA ALA A 327 1.73 1.22 14.99
C ALA A 327 3.04 1.32 15.76
N ASP A 328 3.75 2.44 15.64
CA ASP A 328 5.08 2.60 16.20
C ASP A 328 5.30 4.00 16.78
N SER A 329 6.36 4.14 17.56
CA SER A 329 6.80 5.39 18.18
C SER A 329 8.33 5.48 18.19
N GLY A 330 8.85 6.71 18.28
CA GLY A 330 10.31 6.99 18.30
C GLY A 330 10.80 7.78 17.09
N GLY A 331 12.10 7.69 16.78
CA GLY A 331 12.72 8.32 15.62
C GLY A 331 12.70 7.47 14.34
N GLU A 332 12.17 6.26 14.43
CA GLU A 332 12.10 5.26 13.36
C GLU A 332 11.12 4.14 13.73
N SER A 333 10.67 3.37 12.73
CA SER A 333 9.79 2.23 12.96
C SER A 333 10.58 0.92 13.13
N ARG A 334 10.50 0.31 14.32
CA ARG A 334 10.95 -1.08 14.52
C ARG A 334 10.05 -2.08 13.78
N ARG A 335 8.75 -1.80 13.66
CA ARG A 335 7.84 -2.65 12.87
C ARG A 335 8.21 -2.65 11.39
N PHE A 336 8.57 -1.50 10.81
CA PHE A 336 9.12 -1.44 9.45
C PHE A 336 10.40 -2.26 9.34
N ARG A 337 11.34 -2.11 10.28
CA ARG A 337 12.58 -2.91 10.31
C ARG A 337 12.29 -4.40 10.31
N GLN A 338 11.37 -4.83 11.16
CA GLN A 338 10.96 -6.23 11.28
C GLN A 338 10.31 -6.73 9.99
N PHE A 339 9.37 -5.96 9.44
CA PHE A 339 8.70 -6.33 8.21
C PHE A 339 9.69 -6.41 7.05
N LEU A 340 10.61 -5.44 6.93
CA LEU A 340 11.68 -5.45 5.94
C LEU A 340 12.57 -6.69 6.06
N ALA A 341 13.02 -7.02 7.27
CA ALA A 341 13.86 -8.19 7.50
C ALA A 341 13.12 -9.50 7.15
N ASP A 342 11.84 -9.60 7.47
CA ASP A 342 10.99 -10.75 7.12
C ASP A 342 10.83 -10.90 5.61
N ILE A 343 10.65 -9.79 4.89
CA ILE A 343 10.54 -9.81 3.43
C ILE A 343 11.85 -10.23 2.77
N VAL A 344 12.99 -9.70 3.22
CA VAL A 344 14.30 -10.03 2.65
C VAL A 344 14.70 -11.48 2.95
N ARG A 345 14.43 -11.98 4.17
CA ARG A 345 14.84 -13.33 4.60
C ARG A 345 13.81 -14.42 4.31
N GLY A 346 12.53 -14.07 4.30
CA GLY A 346 11.41 -15.02 4.18
C GLY A 346 11.02 -15.35 2.74
N GLY A 347 11.47 -14.56 1.76
CA GLY A 347 11.25 -14.81 0.34
C GLY A 347 11.96 -16.06 -0.15
N THR A 348 11.23 -17.15 -0.41
CA THR A 348 11.83 -18.37 -0.98
C THR A 348 11.46 -18.51 -2.45
N PRO A 349 12.45 -18.53 -3.37
CA PRO A 349 12.18 -18.81 -4.76
C PRO A 349 11.73 -20.28 -4.92
N VAL A 350 10.62 -20.49 -5.63
CA VAL A 350 10.22 -21.84 -6.06
C VAL A 350 10.83 -22.18 -7.43
N GLY A 351 11.26 -21.16 -8.19
CA GLY A 351 11.92 -21.28 -9.49
C GLY A 351 13.31 -20.63 -9.54
N ASP A 352 13.75 -20.28 -10.75
CA ASP A 352 15.09 -19.75 -11.02
C ASP A 352 15.19 -18.22 -11.03
N ALA A 353 14.11 -17.53 -10.66
CA ALA A 353 14.06 -16.08 -10.56
C ALA A 353 14.38 -15.63 -9.12
N PRO A 354 15.01 -14.46 -8.93
CA PRO A 354 15.19 -13.85 -7.61
C PRO A 354 13.84 -13.40 -7.03
N PHE A 355 13.85 -13.04 -5.74
CA PHE A 355 12.66 -12.51 -5.06
C PHE A 355 12.53 -11.00 -5.31
N PHE A 356 11.51 -10.58 -6.04
CA PHE A 356 11.26 -9.17 -6.35
C PHE A 356 10.28 -8.53 -5.37
N PHE A 357 10.61 -7.37 -4.81
CA PHE A 357 9.69 -6.59 -3.99
C PHE A 357 9.94 -5.09 -4.16
N VAL A 358 9.01 -4.30 -3.64
CA VAL A 358 9.04 -2.84 -3.74
C VAL A 358 8.99 -2.23 -2.35
N ALA A 359 9.92 -1.34 -2.04
CA ALA A 359 9.88 -0.53 -0.82
C ALA A 359 9.49 0.89 -1.23
N GLY A 360 8.30 1.33 -0.82
CA GLY A 360 7.80 2.65 -1.17
C GLY A 360 8.05 3.67 -0.07
N PHE A 361 8.45 4.86 -0.49
CA PHE A 361 8.70 6.01 0.34
C PHE A 361 7.71 7.10 -0.07
N GLU A 362 6.69 7.26 0.76
CA GLU A 362 5.53 8.07 0.44
C GLU A 362 5.19 9.02 1.59
N PHE A 363 4.32 9.98 1.28
CA PHE A 363 3.62 10.83 2.26
C PHE A 363 4.54 11.70 3.10
N GLY A 364 5.11 12.76 2.54
CA GLY A 364 5.95 13.72 3.28
C GLY A 364 5.28 15.07 3.49
N ARG A 365 4.22 15.36 2.72
CA ARG A 365 3.42 16.60 2.80
C ARG A 365 1.97 16.34 3.16
N THR A 366 1.62 15.11 3.48
CA THR A 366 0.23 14.64 3.57
C THR A 366 0.17 13.54 4.62
N PHE A 367 -0.88 13.52 5.45
CA PHE A 367 -1.14 12.50 6.50
C PHE A 367 -0.42 12.68 7.86
N GLY A 368 -0.53 13.88 8.46
CA GLY A 368 -0.60 14.04 9.93
C GLY A 368 0.49 13.37 10.78
N THR A 369 1.76 13.45 10.41
CA THR A 369 2.88 13.21 11.34
C THR A 369 4.07 14.13 11.01
N ALA A 370 5.01 14.28 11.95
CA ALA A 370 6.06 15.32 12.03
C ALA A 370 7.00 15.32 10.90
N ASP A 371 7.43 14.12 10.67
CA ASP A 371 8.71 13.90 10.11
C ASP A 371 8.62 12.55 9.43
N MET A 372 7.53 12.39 8.66
CA MET A 372 7.43 11.32 7.67
C MET A 372 8.65 11.38 6.77
N THR A 373 9.16 12.58 6.49
CA THR A 373 10.47 12.81 5.90
C THR A 373 11.58 12.11 6.67
N ALA A 374 11.82 12.40 7.96
CA ALA A 374 12.88 11.72 8.73
C ALA A 374 12.65 10.22 8.88
N TRP A 375 11.41 9.74 9.03
CA TRP A 375 11.13 8.30 9.10
C TRP A 375 11.37 7.62 7.77
N ASN A 376 11.01 8.24 6.65
CA ASN A 376 11.36 7.76 5.31
C ASN A 376 12.88 7.79 5.12
N ARG A 377 13.57 8.86 5.53
CA ARG A 377 15.05 8.95 5.48
C ARG A 377 15.70 7.87 6.35
N ALA A 378 15.19 7.63 7.56
CA ALA A 378 15.69 6.59 8.46
C ALA A 378 15.42 5.19 7.90
N GLY A 379 14.21 4.94 7.40
CA GLY A 379 13.84 3.68 6.76
C GLY A 379 14.65 3.41 5.49
N LEU A 380 14.91 4.43 4.68
CA LEU A 380 15.73 4.34 3.48
C LEU A 380 17.19 4.02 3.83
N ARG A 381 17.76 4.73 4.81
CA ARG A 381 19.11 4.41 5.32
C ARG A 381 19.19 3.00 5.86
N ARG A 382 18.14 2.52 6.53
CA ARG A 382 18.08 1.14 7.03
C ARG A 382 17.96 0.12 5.92
N LEU A 383 17.18 0.39 4.88
CA LEU A 383 17.09 -0.44 3.68
C LEU A 383 18.46 -0.58 3.00
N LEU A 384 19.17 0.53 2.83
CA LEU A 384 20.52 0.55 2.25
C LEU A 384 21.55 -0.16 3.15
N ALA A 385 21.45 0.03 4.47
CA ALA A 385 22.31 -0.68 5.43
C ALA A 385 22.07 -2.20 5.40
N LEU A 386 20.82 -2.65 5.30
CA LEU A 386 20.49 -4.07 5.25
C LEU A 386 21.13 -4.77 4.04
N ALA A 387 21.25 -4.07 2.91
CA ALA A 387 21.90 -4.60 1.71
C ALA A 387 23.43 -4.80 1.85
N GLN A 388 24.03 -4.34 2.96
CA GLN A 388 25.44 -4.59 3.26
C GLN A 388 25.69 -5.98 3.83
N ASP A 389 24.70 -6.57 4.48
CA ASP A 389 24.82 -7.82 5.22
C ASP A 389 23.89 -8.93 4.69
N GLU A 390 22.89 -8.57 3.88
CA GLU A 390 21.94 -9.51 3.27
C GLU A 390 22.13 -9.63 1.75
N LYS A 391 21.62 -10.71 1.15
CA LYS A 391 21.55 -10.90 -0.32
C LYS A 391 20.48 -10.01 -0.94
N LEU A 392 20.67 -8.70 -0.86
CA LEU A 392 19.74 -7.67 -1.33
C LEU A 392 20.43 -6.74 -2.34
N VAL A 393 19.77 -6.48 -3.47
CA VAL A 393 20.20 -5.52 -4.49
C VAL A 393 19.05 -4.60 -4.87
N PHE A 394 19.38 -3.52 -5.59
CA PHE A 394 18.44 -2.51 -6.06
C PHE A 394 18.42 -2.46 -7.59
N ALA A 395 17.22 -2.30 -8.16
CA ALA A 395 17.02 -2.16 -9.60
C ALA A 395 15.81 -1.26 -9.87
N THR A 396 15.81 -0.55 -10.99
CA THR A 396 14.63 0.24 -11.40
C THR A 396 13.58 -0.63 -12.08
N SER A 397 12.36 -0.10 -12.27
CA SER A 397 11.32 -0.80 -13.04
C SER A 397 11.77 -1.17 -14.47
N GLY A 398 12.60 -0.33 -15.09
CA GLY A 398 13.15 -0.58 -16.42
C GLY A 398 14.07 -1.80 -16.43
N ASP A 399 14.95 -1.90 -15.42
CA ASP A 399 15.90 -3.01 -15.26
C ASP A 399 15.18 -4.32 -14.94
N VAL A 400 14.18 -4.26 -14.06
CA VAL A 400 13.31 -5.41 -13.74
C VAL A 400 12.56 -5.87 -14.98
N ARG A 401 11.98 -4.96 -15.77
CA ARG A 401 11.33 -5.32 -17.05
C ARG A 401 12.31 -5.99 -18.00
N ALA A 402 13.50 -5.42 -18.19
CA ALA A 402 14.51 -6.00 -19.07
C ALA A 402 14.91 -7.41 -18.62
N TYR A 403 15.10 -7.62 -17.31
CA TYR A 403 15.39 -8.94 -16.74
C TYR A 403 14.23 -9.93 -16.99
N HIS A 404 12.99 -9.52 -16.72
CA HIS A 404 11.80 -10.35 -16.98
C HIS A 404 11.68 -10.74 -18.45
N GLN A 405 11.93 -9.80 -19.37
CA GLN A 405 11.91 -10.05 -20.80
C GLN A 405 12.89 -11.15 -21.24
N ARG A 406 14.01 -11.32 -20.53
CA ARG A 406 15.01 -12.36 -20.86
C ARG A 406 14.75 -13.67 -20.12
N HIS A 407 14.40 -13.61 -18.84
CA HIS A 407 14.53 -14.75 -17.92
C HIS A 407 13.24 -15.22 -17.27
N VAL A 408 12.18 -14.40 -17.30
CA VAL A 408 10.96 -14.65 -16.52
C VAL A 408 9.75 -14.63 -17.47
N PRO A 409 9.46 -15.74 -18.18
CA PRO A 409 8.39 -15.77 -19.18
C PRO A 409 6.98 -15.74 -18.58
N VAL A 410 6.83 -16.15 -17.31
CA VAL A 410 5.57 -16.20 -16.56
C VAL A 410 5.74 -15.59 -15.17
N LEU A 411 4.82 -15.78 -14.23
CA LEU A 411 4.99 -15.25 -12.87
C LEU A 411 6.26 -15.81 -12.20
N ALA A 412 7.06 -14.95 -11.56
CA ALA A 412 8.17 -15.38 -10.71
C ALA A 412 7.64 -16.08 -9.44
N GLN A 413 7.69 -17.41 -9.44
CA GLN A 413 7.03 -18.24 -8.42
C GLN A 413 7.73 -18.16 -7.06
N ARG A 414 6.94 -18.02 -5.99
CA ARG A 414 7.45 -17.85 -4.64
C ARG A 414 6.48 -18.25 -3.55
N VAL A 415 7.07 -18.59 -2.42
CA VAL A 415 6.39 -18.84 -1.16
C VAL A 415 7.12 -18.04 -0.08
N PHE A 416 6.38 -17.35 0.77
CA PHE A 416 6.96 -16.61 1.88
C PHE A 416 6.01 -16.53 3.06
N ARG A 417 6.59 -16.37 4.26
CA ARG A 417 5.84 -16.19 5.51
C ARG A 417 5.85 -14.71 5.90
N GLN A 418 4.70 -14.19 6.31
CA GLN A 418 4.58 -12.85 6.89
C GLN A 418 4.09 -12.99 8.33
N ARG A 419 4.87 -12.47 9.29
CA ARG A 419 4.40 -12.32 10.68
C ARG A 419 3.44 -11.14 10.78
N ASP A 420 2.58 -11.14 11.79
CA ASP A 420 1.78 -9.96 12.11
C ASP A 420 2.66 -8.82 12.68
N SER A 421 3.39 -8.15 11.80
CA SER A 421 4.21 -6.97 12.14
C SER A 421 3.36 -5.81 12.67
N TRP A 422 2.03 -5.90 12.56
CA TRP A 422 1.05 -4.91 13.01
C TRP A 422 0.27 -5.37 14.25
N VAL A 423 0.77 -6.36 14.99
CA VAL A 423 0.14 -6.89 16.21
C VAL A 423 -0.26 -5.76 17.17
N GLY A 424 -1.48 -5.84 17.69
CA GLY A 424 -2.13 -4.84 18.54
C GLY A 424 -2.73 -3.65 17.79
N VAL A 425 -2.48 -3.45 16.50
CA VAL A 425 -3.13 -2.40 15.69
C VAL A 425 -4.50 -2.90 15.23
N THR A 426 -5.56 -2.15 15.54
CA THR A 426 -6.97 -2.54 15.29
C THR A 426 -7.70 -1.66 14.27
N VAL A 427 -6.92 -0.90 13.49
CA VAL A 427 -7.44 0.06 12.51
C VAL A 427 -8.18 -0.65 11.38
N ASN A 428 -9.22 0.00 10.85
CA ASN A 428 -10.03 -0.46 9.72
C ASN A 428 -10.63 -1.86 9.93
N GLY A 429 -10.87 -2.23 11.19
CA GLY A 429 -11.45 -3.53 11.54
C GLY A 429 -10.44 -4.68 11.54
N LYS A 430 -9.13 -4.41 11.43
CA LYS A 430 -8.11 -5.44 11.61
C LYS A 430 -8.29 -6.02 13.03
N PRO A 431 -8.38 -7.35 13.21
CA PRO A 431 -8.31 -7.93 14.55
C PRO A 431 -6.96 -7.56 15.19
N GLY A 432 -6.95 -7.38 16.53
CA GLY A 432 -5.72 -7.02 17.26
C GLY A 432 -4.57 -7.98 16.97
N GLN A 433 -4.89 -9.26 16.73
CA GLN A 433 -3.93 -10.23 16.20
C GLN A 433 -4.52 -10.94 14.98
N ALA A 434 -3.91 -10.72 13.82
CA ALA A 434 -4.31 -11.41 12.59
C ALA A 434 -3.71 -12.82 12.47
N GLY A 435 -2.62 -13.04 13.22
CA GLY A 435 -1.76 -14.22 13.13
C GLY A 435 -0.74 -14.10 12.00
N ASP A 436 0.17 -15.07 11.93
CA ASP A 436 1.07 -15.19 10.78
C ASP A 436 0.30 -15.64 9.53
N SER A 437 0.87 -15.40 8.36
CA SER A 437 0.36 -15.92 7.10
C SER A 437 1.47 -16.52 6.24
N ILE A 438 1.10 -17.47 5.40
CA ILE A 438 1.91 -17.98 4.30
C ILE A 438 1.27 -17.48 3.02
N VAL A 439 2.06 -16.83 2.18
CA VAL A 439 1.64 -16.32 0.88
C VAL A 439 2.29 -17.18 -0.20
N LEU A 440 1.48 -17.65 -1.12
CA LEU A 440 1.90 -18.41 -2.29
C LEU A 440 1.52 -17.61 -3.54
N GLU A 441 2.50 -17.33 -4.38
CA GLU A 441 2.29 -16.69 -5.69
C GLU A 441 2.96 -17.59 -6.73
N LEU A 442 2.16 -18.45 -7.36
CA LEU A 442 2.60 -19.43 -8.36
C LEU A 442 1.98 -19.11 -9.72
N ASP A 443 2.54 -19.67 -10.79
CA ASP A 443 2.10 -19.42 -12.17
C ASP A 443 0.60 -19.68 -12.38
N GLY A 444 0.06 -20.71 -11.74
CA GLY A 444 -1.36 -21.07 -11.86
C GLY A 444 -2.30 -20.40 -10.87
N TYR A 445 -1.80 -19.89 -9.73
CA TYR A 445 -2.67 -19.37 -8.67
C TYR A 445 -1.92 -18.51 -7.66
N LYS A 446 -2.70 -17.70 -6.93
CA LYS A 446 -2.28 -17.07 -5.69
C LYS A 446 -3.12 -17.60 -4.53
N ALA A 447 -2.47 -17.92 -3.41
CA ALA A 447 -3.14 -18.40 -2.22
C ALA A 447 -2.55 -17.79 -0.95
N LEU A 448 -3.38 -17.67 0.08
CA LEU A 448 -2.97 -17.24 1.41
C LEU A 448 -3.47 -18.23 2.45
N ILE A 449 -2.57 -18.78 3.26
CA ILE A 449 -2.89 -19.66 4.39
C ILE A 449 -2.66 -18.86 5.67
N ARG A 450 -3.69 -18.75 6.51
CA ARG A 450 -3.57 -18.10 7.83
C ARG A 450 -2.99 -19.09 8.83
N GLU A 451 -2.36 -18.53 9.85
CA GLU A 451 -1.90 -19.28 11.01
C GLU A 451 -2.96 -20.26 11.54
N ASP A 452 -2.50 -21.47 11.88
CA ASP A 452 -3.29 -22.59 12.40
C ASP A 452 -4.37 -23.15 11.45
N SER A 453 -4.63 -22.51 10.31
CA SER A 453 -5.43 -23.09 9.25
C SER A 453 -4.57 -24.04 8.41
N PRO A 454 -5.00 -25.30 8.19
CA PRO A 454 -4.28 -26.20 7.29
C PRO A 454 -4.52 -25.84 5.82
N LEU A 455 -5.60 -25.13 5.49
CA LEU A 455 -6.03 -24.86 4.12
C LEU A 455 -6.06 -23.35 3.82
N PRO A 456 -6.09 -22.96 2.53
CA PRO A 456 -6.11 -21.56 2.13
C PRO A 456 -7.33 -20.83 2.69
N TRP A 457 -7.09 -19.62 3.19
CA TRP A 457 -8.13 -18.63 3.50
C TRP A 457 -8.52 -17.82 2.27
N LEU A 458 -7.60 -17.67 1.30
CA LEU A 458 -7.85 -17.12 -0.02
C LEU A 458 -7.21 -17.99 -1.10
N TYR A 459 -7.89 -18.12 -2.24
CA TYR A 459 -7.37 -18.79 -3.41
C TYR A 459 -7.89 -18.13 -4.70
N TYR A 460 -7.00 -17.54 -5.49
CA TYR A 460 -7.29 -16.96 -6.80
C TYR A 460 -6.67 -17.82 -7.90
N ASP A 461 -7.50 -18.37 -8.79
CA ASP A 461 -7.05 -19.23 -9.89
C ASP A 461 -6.73 -18.39 -11.14
N TYR A 462 -5.45 -18.30 -11.50
CA TYR A 462 -4.99 -17.56 -12.68
C TYR A 462 -5.21 -18.33 -13.99
N ARG A 463 -5.77 -19.53 -13.96
CA ARG A 463 -6.11 -20.29 -15.17
C ARG A 463 -7.54 -20.02 -15.65
N GLU A 464 -8.38 -19.49 -14.77
CA GLU A 464 -9.76 -19.14 -15.09
C GLU A 464 -9.83 -17.79 -15.83
N ARG A 465 -10.82 -17.61 -16.69
CA ARG A 465 -11.07 -16.31 -17.32
C ARG A 465 -11.64 -15.35 -16.29
N TRP A 466 -11.06 -14.17 -16.19
CA TRP A 466 -11.55 -13.12 -15.29
C TRP A 466 -12.31 -12.04 -16.08
N ALA A 467 -13.13 -11.27 -15.36
CA ALA A 467 -13.78 -10.08 -15.90
C ALA A 467 -13.51 -8.92 -14.93
N PHE A 468 -13.00 -7.82 -15.48
CA PHE A 468 -12.79 -6.59 -14.73
C PHE A 468 -13.97 -5.65 -14.92
N ALA A 469 -14.42 -5.04 -13.82
CA ALA A 469 -15.22 -3.84 -13.82
C ALA A 469 -14.83 -2.96 -12.63
N THR A 470 -14.77 -1.67 -12.87
CA THR A 470 -14.28 -0.66 -11.90
C THR A 470 -15.00 -0.71 -10.55
N ASN A 471 -16.31 -0.99 -10.56
CA ASN A 471 -17.14 -1.04 -9.35
C ASN A 471 -17.44 -2.47 -8.87
N ASP A 472 -16.84 -3.50 -9.48
CA ASP A 472 -17.09 -4.89 -9.09
C ASP A 472 -16.21 -5.29 -7.92
N THR A 473 -16.73 -5.05 -6.72
CA THR A 473 -16.06 -5.40 -5.47
C THR A 473 -16.11 -6.89 -5.14
N ALA A 474 -16.81 -7.72 -5.93
CA ALA A 474 -16.94 -9.16 -5.73
C ALA A 474 -16.03 -10.00 -6.66
N ALA A 475 -15.38 -9.37 -7.64
CA ALA A 475 -14.42 -10.01 -8.53
C ALA A 475 -12.97 -9.63 -8.17
N PRO A 476 -11.98 -10.52 -8.36
CA PRO A 476 -12.10 -11.88 -8.92
C PRO A 476 -12.64 -12.89 -7.90
N ARG A 477 -13.09 -14.05 -8.40
CA ARG A 477 -13.65 -15.12 -7.56
C ARG A 477 -12.57 -15.72 -6.65
N ASP A 478 -12.80 -15.65 -5.35
CA ASP A 478 -12.07 -16.43 -4.34
C ASP A 478 -12.63 -17.85 -4.25
N HIS A 479 -11.74 -18.83 -4.32
CA HIS A 479 -12.05 -20.26 -4.31
C HIS A 479 -11.69 -20.97 -3.00
N ALA A 480 -11.24 -20.26 -1.96
CA ALA A 480 -10.86 -20.87 -0.69
C ALA A 480 -11.93 -21.80 -0.10
N ALA A 481 -13.19 -21.36 -0.08
CA ALA A 481 -14.32 -22.17 0.40
C ALA A 481 -14.53 -23.45 -0.45
N ALA A 482 -14.37 -23.36 -1.77
CA ALA A 482 -14.45 -24.51 -2.66
C ALA A 482 -13.27 -25.49 -2.43
N CYS A 483 -12.08 -24.96 -2.18
CA CYS A 483 -10.91 -25.77 -1.82
C CYS A 483 -11.13 -26.52 -0.49
N ALA A 484 -11.67 -25.85 0.53
CA ALA A 484 -11.99 -26.46 1.81
C ALA A 484 -13.10 -27.52 1.75
N ALA A 485 -14.03 -27.39 0.80
CA ALA A 485 -15.04 -28.40 0.55
C ALA A 485 -14.49 -29.62 -0.22
N ALA A 486 -13.47 -29.42 -1.06
CA ALA A 486 -12.89 -30.48 -1.89
C ALA A 486 -11.78 -31.28 -1.21
N LEU A 487 -10.98 -30.62 -0.36
CA LEU A 487 -9.85 -31.22 0.37
C LEU A 487 -10.04 -31.04 1.87
N ARG A 488 -9.95 -32.15 2.61
CA ARG A 488 -9.93 -32.14 4.08
C ARG A 488 -8.55 -32.51 4.58
N VAL A 489 -8.05 -31.74 5.55
CA VAL A 489 -6.76 -31.98 6.23
C VAL A 489 -7.01 -31.95 7.73
N ASP A 490 -7.04 -33.12 8.38
CA ASP A 490 -7.22 -33.26 9.81
C ASP A 490 -5.87 -33.52 10.48
N ILE A 491 -5.39 -32.58 11.30
CA ILE A 491 -4.16 -32.73 12.09
C ILE A 491 -4.54 -33.14 13.51
N SER A 492 -3.94 -34.22 14.01
CA SER A 492 -4.11 -34.68 15.39
C SER A 492 -3.72 -33.59 16.42
N PRO A 493 -4.37 -33.54 17.60
CA PRO A 493 -4.00 -32.59 18.66
C PRO A 493 -2.53 -32.72 19.12
N ALA A 494 -2.00 -33.95 19.12
CA ALA A 494 -0.60 -34.23 19.44
C ALA A 494 0.38 -33.82 18.33
N ARG A 495 -0.14 -33.46 17.14
CA ARG A 495 0.62 -33.11 15.93
C ARG A 495 1.59 -34.21 15.49
N ASP A 496 1.26 -35.47 15.79
CA ASP A 496 2.02 -36.68 15.44
C ASP A 496 1.43 -37.41 14.21
N ARG A 497 0.25 -36.99 13.76
CA ARG A 497 -0.45 -37.53 12.60
C ARG A 497 -1.27 -36.46 11.86
N ALA A 498 -1.33 -36.55 10.54
CA ALA A 498 -2.30 -35.85 9.70
C ALA A 498 -3.02 -36.80 8.73
N ILE A 499 -4.32 -36.57 8.52
CA ILE A 499 -5.15 -37.30 7.57
C ILE A 499 -5.59 -36.33 6.47
N ILE A 500 -5.31 -36.69 5.21
CA ILE A 500 -5.65 -35.90 4.03
C ILE A 500 -6.66 -36.70 3.20
N THR A 501 -7.82 -36.12 2.92
CA THR A 501 -8.88 -36.80 2.17
C THR A 501 -9.51 -35.89 1.13
N ALA A 502 -9.71 -36.42 -0.08
CA ALA A 502 -10.53 -35.82 -1.12
C ALA A 502 -11.47 -36.87 -1.72
N ALA A 503 -12.79 -36.64 -1.60
CA ALA A 503 -13.80 -37.62 -2.01
C ALA A 503 -13.94 -37.74 -3.54
N VAL A 504 -13.60 -36.67 -4.26
CA VAL A 504 -13.61 -36.58 -5.72
C VAL A 504 -12.29 -36.00 -6.22
N PRO A 505 -11.90 -36.25 -7.48
CA PRO A 505 -10.72 -35.63 -8.08
C PRO A 505 -10.72 -34.12 -7.89
N LEU A 506 -9.63 -33.58 -7.33
CA LEU A 506 -9.52 -32.15 -7.07
C LEU A 506 -9.59 -31.35 -8.38
N PRO A 507 -10.42 -30.29 -8.47
CA PRO A 507 -10.51 -29.49 -9.69
C PRO A 507 -9.27 -28.61 -9.94
N ARG A 508 -8.44 -28.43 -8.91
CA ARG A 508 -7.24 -27.59 -8.92
C ARG A 508 -6.21 -28.09 -7.92
N ALA A 509 -4.98 -27.59 -8.06
CA ALA A 509 -3.96 -27.82 -7.04
C ALA A 509 -4.36 -27.07 -5.77
N ILE A 510 -4.19 -27.67 -4.59
CA ILE A 510 -4.55 -27.06 -3.31
C ILE A 510 -3.34 -27.16 -2.37
N PRO A 511 -2.71 -26.04 -2.00
CA PRO A 511 -1.66 -26.05 -0.99
C PRO A 511 -2.27 -26.24 0.41
N PHE A 512 -1.55 -26.93 1.28
CA PHE A 512 -1.93 -27.11 2.67
C PHE A 512 -0.70 -27.07 3.60
N ALA A 513 -0.89 -26.52 4.79
CA ALA A 513 0.16 -26.29 5.78
C ALA A 513 0.03 -27.24 6.97
N LEU A 514 1.17 -27.76 7.41
CA LEU A 514 1.34 -28.47 8.68
C LEU A 514 2.09 -27.54 9.62
N TRP A 515 1.33 -26.83 10.46
CA TRP A 515 1.88 -25.90 11.44
C TRP A 515 2.55 -26.68 12.59
N ASP A 516 3.71 -26.21 13.04
CA ASP A 516 4.41 -26.73 14.23
C ASP A 516 4.68 -28.26 14.17
N ALA A 517 4.80 -28.81 12.96
CA ALA A 517 4.99 -30.24 12.69
C ALA A 517 5.69 -30.48 11.35
N ALA A 518 6.37 -31.62 11.21
CA ALA A 518 6.97 -32.07 9.95
C ALA A 518 6.74 -33.56 9.69
N PRO A 519 6.59 -34.01 8.44
CA PRO A 519 6.54 -35.43 8.10
C PRO A 519 7.79 -36.19 8.59
N VAL A 520 7.62 -37.42 9.06
CA VAL A 520 8.75 -38.29 9.47
C VAL A 520 9.53 -38.78 8.24
N GLU A 521 10.86 -38.71 8.27
CA GLU A 521 11.77 -39.01 7.13
C GLU A 521 11.58 -40.40 6.50
N ASN A 522 11.05 -41.40 7.23
CA ASN A 522 10.81 -42.75 6.67
C ASN A 522 9.46 -42.88 5.93
N ALA A 523 8.61 -41.86 5.91
CA ALA A 523 7.44 -41.79 5.03
C ALA A 523 7.83 -41.44 3.57
N THR A 524 9.06 -40.98 3.33
CA THR A 524 9.62 -40.74 1.99
C THR A 524 10.55 -41.87 1.52
N ALA A 525 10.97 -42.77 2.43
CA ALA A 525 11.93 -43.84 2.17
C ALA A 525 11.31 -45.17 1.70
N SER A 526 9.98 -45.35 1.77
CA SER A 526 9.30 -46.60 1.38
C SER A 526 8.98 -46.72 -0.12
N GLY A 527 9.54 -45.87 -0.98
CA GLY A 527 9.35 -45.95 -2.42
C GLY A 527 7.98 -45.51 -2.93
N SER A 528 7.08 -45.05 -2.06
CA SER A 528 5.90 -44.29 -2.47
C SER A 528 6.29 -42.81 -2.48
N PRO A 529 6.42 -42.14 -3.64
CA PRO A 529 6.61 -40.69 -3.65
C PRO A 529 5.44 -40.06 -2.88
N LEU A 530 5.72 -39.06 -2.05
CA LEU A 530 4.64 -38.26 -1.46
C LEU A 530 3.68 -37.87 -2.60
N ALA A 531 2.41 -38.24 -2.48
CA ALA A 531 1.37 -37.84 -3.44
C ALA A 531 1.23 -36.30 -3.53
N PHE A 532 1.94 -35.58 -2.67
CA PHE A 532 1.91 -34.15 -2.50
C PHE A 532 3.29 -33.54 -2.77
N ARG A 533 3.31 -32.45 -3.54
CA ARG A 533 4.53 -31.72 -3.86
C ARG A 533 4.96 -30.89 -2.64
N PRO A 534 6.18 -31.04 -2.10
CA PRO A 534 6.68 -30.13 -1.08
C PRO A 534 6.96 -28.75 -1.67
N LEU A 535 6.57 -27.71 -0.96
CA LEU A 535 6.83 -26.32 -1.33
C LEU A 535 7.83 -25.72 -0.34
N PRO A 536 8.97 -25.18 -0.84
CA PRO A 536 10.00 -24.66 0.05
C PRO A 536 9.52 -23.38 0.75
N LEU A 537 9.81 -23.26 2.03
CA LEU A 537 9.50 -22.09 2.85
C LEU A 537 10.68 -21.81 3.78
N ALA A 538 11.27 -20.62 3.68
CA ALA A 538 12.37 -20.20 4.52
C ALA A 538 11.93 -20.02 5.98
N PRO A 539 12.73 -20.46 6.95
CA PRO A 539 12.48 -20.18 8.36
C PRO A 539 12.72 -18.69 8.66
N LEU A 540 11.96 -18.17 9.62
CA LEU A 540 12.23 -16.86 10.23
C LEU A 540 12.97 -17.05 11.57
N ASP A 541 13.40 -15.96 12.18
CA ASP A 541 14.21 -15.95 13.41
C ASP A 541 13.43 -16.26 14.71
N ASP A 542 12.16 -16.64 14.61
CA ASP A 542 11.33 -17.04 15.75
C ASP A 542 11.28 -18.55 15.99
N ALA A 543 12.08 -19.32 15.24
CA ALA A 543 12.19 -20.77 15.31
C ALA A 543 10.88 -21.54 15.07
N ARG A 544 9.85 -20.88 14.53
CA ARG A 544 8.60 -21.55 14.19
C ARG A 544 8.79 -22.38 12.92
N ALA A 545 8.46 -23.66 13.00
CA ALA A 545 8.55 -24.57 11.88
C ALA A 545 7.18 -24.79 11.24
N ILE A 546 7.16 -24.79 9.90
CA ILE A 546 5.96 -24.98 9.10
C ILE A 546 6.36 -25.84 7.91
N THR A 547 5.63 -26.93 7.68
CA THR A 547 5.77 -27.71 6.44
C THR A 547 4.65 -27.34 5.49
N LEU A 548 4.98 -27.03 4.24
CA LEU A 548 4.01 -26.70 3.19
C LEU A 548 4.04 -27.77 2.10
N LEU A 549 2.87 -28.33 1.81
CA LEU A 549 2.67 -29.36 0.79
C LEU A 549 1.56 -28.93 -0.17
N GLU A 550 1.50 -29.52 -1.35
CA GLU A 550 0.46 -29.25 -2.35
C GLU A 550 -0.14 -30.54 -2.89
N ALA A 551 -1.46 -30.66 -2.79
CA ALA A 551 -2.22 -31.70 -3.47
C ALA A 551 -2.43 -31.32 -4.94
N PRO A 552 -2.02 -32.15 -5.92
CA PRO A 552 -2.15 -31.80 -7.32
C PRO A 552 -3.60 -31.86 -7.79
N ALA A 553 -3.92 -31.09 -8.84
CA ALA A 553 -5.20 -31.22 -9.54
C ALA A 553 -5.39 -32.67 -10.03
N GLY A 554 -6.61 -33.18 -9.92
CA GLY A 554 -6.97 -34.56 -10.25
C GLY A 554 -6.72 -35.58 -9.13
N TRP A 555 -6.03 -35.22 -8.05
CA TRP A 555 -5.84 -36.12 -6.91
C TRP A 555 -7.17 -36.42 -6.20
N SER A 556 -7.37 -37.66 -5.77
CA SER A 556 -8.46 -38.06 -4.87
C SER A 556 -8.00 -39.24 -4.03
N GLY A 557 -8.73 -39.50 -2.94
CA GLY A 557 -8.48 -40.63 -2.05
C GLY A 557 -8.15 -40.20 -0.63
N HIS A 558 -7.41 -41.06 0.06
CA HIS A 558 -7.08 -40.93 1.48
C HIS A 558 -5.58 -41.15 1.66
N ALA A 559 -4.92 -40.23 2.38
CA ALA A 559 -3.52 -40.33 2.75
C ALA A 559 -3.34 -40.04 4.24
N GLU A 560 -2.49 -40.82 4.89
CA GLU A 560 -2.11 -40.63 6.29
C GLU A 560 -0.62 -40.31 6.36
N LEU A 561 -0.28 -39.20 7.01
CA LEU A 561 1.09 -38.76 7.22
C LEU A 561 1.43 -38.90 8.71
N ALA A 562 2.47 -39.70 9.00
CA ALA A 562 3.13 -39.66 10.30
C ALA A 562 3.93 -38.36 10.42
N LEU A 563 3.73 -37.64 11.51
CA LEU A 563 4.36 -36.36 11.78
C LEU A 563 5.27 -36.45 13.01
N ARG A 564 6.32 -35.65 12.99
CA ARG A 564 7.14 -35.30 14.14
C ARG A 564 6.66 -33.93 14.65
N PRO A 565 6.14 -33.84 15.88
CA PRO A 565 5.84 -32.56 16.51
C PRO A 565 7.11 -31.72 16.63
N LEU A 566 7.00 -30.41 16.42
CA LEU A 566 8.09 -29.46 16.59
C LEU A 566 7.76 -28.52 17.76
N ALA A 567 8.80 -28.03 18.45
CA ALA A 567 8.64 -27.30 19.71
C ALA A 567 7.74 -26.06 19.59
N THR A 568 6.94 -25.82 20.63
CA THR A 568 5.88 -24.79 20.71
C THR A 568 6.40 -23.36 20.75
N ARG A 569 5.63 -22.45 20.12
CA ARG A 569 5.74 -20.98 20.00
C ARG A 569 6.34 -20.27 21.23
N PRO A 570 7.66 -20.14 21.34
CA PRO A 570 8.26 -19.50 22.52
C PRO A 570 8.04 -17.98 22.53
N GLY A 571 7.72 -17.38 21.37
CA GLY A 571 7.53 -15.95 21.21
C GLY A 571 6.09 -15.44 21.31
N ARG A 572 5.11 -16.26 21.69
CA ARG A 572 3.69 -15.82 21.75
C ARG A 572 3.01 -16.27 23.04
N VAL A 573 2.16 -15.39 23.59
CA VAL A 573 1.29 -15.71 24.73
C VAL A 573 -0.14 -15.29 24.41
N GLU A 574 -1.09 -16.16 24.72
CA GLU A 574 -2.53 -15.87 24.69
C GLU A 574 -3.14 -16.26 26.03
N GLN A 575 -3.61 -15.27 26.81
CA GLN A 575 -4.18 -15.49 28.14
C GLN A 575 -5.42 -14.62 28.33
N GLY A 576 -6.62 -15.19 28.21
CA GLY A 576 -7.87 -14.44 28.27
C GLY A 576 -7.90 -13.36 27.17
N ARG A 577 -7.99 -12.09 27.56
CA ARG A 577 -7.94 -10.93 26.65
C ARG A 577 -6.53 -10.50 26.26
N TRP A 578 -5.50 -11.04 26.90
CA TRP A 578 -4.13 -10.63 26.65
C TRP A 578 -3.51 -11.40 25.48
N ARG A 579 -2.73 -10.68 24.69
CA ARG A 579 -1.92 -11.22 23.62
C ARG A 579 -0.54 -10.59 23.68
N ALA A 580 0.48 -11.42 23.57
CA ALA A 580 1.86 -10.96 23.49
C ALA A 580 2.59 -11.62 22.31
N GLN A 581 3.40 -10.86 21.59
CA GLN A 581 4.23 -11.35 20.50
C GLN A 581 5.63 -10.76 20.57
N ALA A 582 6.64 -11.62 20.60
CA ALA A 582 8.04 -11.26 20.70
C ALA A 582 8.72 -11.22 19.32
N PHE A 583 9.61 -10.24 19.16
CA PHE A 583 10.43 -10.01 17.97
C PHE A 583 11.88 -9.68 18.39
N GLY A 584 12.81 -9.70 17.43
CA GLY A 584 14.24 -9.46 17.68
C GLY A 584 14.97 -10.69 18.24
N ARG A 585 16.32 -10.59 18.31
CA ARG A 585 17.21 -11.68 18.75
C ARG A 585 17.72 -11.42 20.17
N LYS A 586 17.96 -12.51 20.92
CA LYS A 586 18.34 -12.46 22.34
C LYS A 586 19.82 -12.18 22.58
N ASP A 587 20.70 -12.52 21.64
CA ASP A 587 22.16 -12.46 21.82
C ASP A 587 22.90 -12.32 20.48
N THR A 588 23.51 -11.16 20.20
CA THR A 588 24.62 -11.11 19.21
C THR A 588 25.78 -10.20 19.61
N GLY A 589 25.68 -9.34 20.62
CA GLY A 589 26.77 -8.42 20.97
C GLY A 589 27.11 -7.40 19.86
N GLU A 590 26.35 -7.38 18.76
CA GLU A 590 26.48 -6.43 17.67
C GLU A 590 25.58 -5.23 17.96
N THR A 591 26.20 -4.05 18.03
CA THR A 591 25.57 -2.77 18.39
C THR A 591 24.44 -2.29 17.44
N ASP A 592 24.15 -3.02 16.37
CA ASP A 592 23.15 -2.67 15.33
C ASP A 592 22.05 -3.74 15.13
N THR A 593 22.00 -4.75 16.00
CA THR A 593 20.90 -5.74 16.03
C THR A 593 19.77 -5.27 16.96
N ASP A 594 18.52 -5.51 16.53
CA ASP A 594 17.33 -5.07 17.26
C ASP A 594 17.21 -5.85 18.58
N PRO A 595 17.26 -5.17 19.76
CA PRO A 595 17.06 -5.85 21.02
C PRO A 595 15.73 -6.60 21.02
N ARG A 596 15.74 -7.75 21.68
CA ARG A 596 14.54 -8.54 21.91
C ARG A 596 13.44 -7.66 22.50
N HIS A 597 12.24 -7.71 21.94
CA HIS A 597 11.12 -6.91 22.42
C HIS A 597 9.79 -7.64 22.27
N VAL A 598 8.82 -7.28 23.12
CA VAL A 598 7.48 -7.88 23.15
C VAL A 598 6.43 -6.82 22.90
N TYR A 599 5.58 -7.02 21.90
CA TYR A 599 4.34 -6.30 21.80
C TYR A 599 3.29 -6.97 22.66
N LEU A 600 2.73 -6.23 23.61
CA LEU A 600 1.63 -6.61 24.46
C LEU A 600 0.39 -5.84 24.00
N HIS A 601 -0.73 -6.53 23.80
CA HIS A 601 -2.00 -5.88 23.52
C HIS A 601 -3.15 -6.54 24.27
N LEU A 602 -4.21 -5.75 24.43
CA LEU A 602 -5.43 -6.15 25.11
C LEU A 602 -6.57 -6.21 24.10
N ASP A 603 -7.13 -7.40 23.91
CA ASP A 603 -8.26 -7.64 23.02
C ASP A 603 -9.59 -7.30 23.74
N ALA A 604 -9.89 -6.01 23.79
CA ALA A 604 -11.09 -5.47 24.43
C ALA A 604 -11.67 -4.28 23.65
N PRO A 605 -12.98 -4.26 23.36
CA PRO A 605 -13.64 -3.12 22.73
C PRO A 605 -13.88 -2.02 23.77
N LEU A 606 -12.87 -1.20 24.02
CA LEU A 606 -12.93 -0.13 25.02
C LEU A 606 -13.53 1.14 24.44
N ILE A 607 -14.50 1.74 25.15
CA ILE A 607 -15.12 3.05 24.81
C ILE A 607 -14.46 4.21 25.58
N ALA A 608 -13.58 3.92 26.52
CA ALA A 608 -12.86 4.88 27.34
C ALA A 608 -11.49 4.32 27.76
N ASP A 609 -10.61 5.19 28.25
CA ASP A 609 -9.33 4.79 28.82
C ASP A 609 -9.54 3.96 30.10
N ALA A 610 -8.87 2.81 30.16
CA ALA A 610 -8.93 1.81 31.22
C ALA A 610 -7.51 1.52 31.74
N PRO A 611 -7.19 1.89 32.99
CA PRO A 611 -5.91 1.55 33.61
C PRO A 611 -5.89 0.07 34.01
N VAL A 612 -4.82 -0.64 33.65
CA VAL A 612 -4.62 -2.06 33.97
C VAL A 612 -3.20 -2.26 34.49
N GLN A 613 -3.07 -2.97 35.61
CA GLN A 613 -1.78 -3.24 36.24
C GLN A 613 -1.20 -4.55 35.70
N ILE A 614 0.04 -4.54 35.24
CA ILE A 614 0.85 -5.74 34.97
C ILE A 614 2.04 -5.77 35.93
N THR A 615 2.77 -6.88 36.02
CA THR A 615 4.01 -6.95 36.80
C THR A 615 5.16 -7.41 35.92
N LEU A 616 6.28 -6.67 35.94
CA LEU A 616 7.50 -7.05 35.25
C LEU A 616 8.45 -7.77 36.20
N ARG A 617 8.94 -8.94 35.79
CA ARG A 617 9.92 -9.72 36.57
C ARG A 617 11.31 -9.07 36.58
N LYS A 618 11.59 -8.22 35.60
CA LYS A 618 12.86 -7.51 35.44
C LYS A 618 12.62 -6.10 34.87
N PRO A 619 13.61 -5.19 34.96
CA PRO A 619 13.57 -3.90 34.29
C PRO A 619 13.33 -4.03 32.78
N ALA A 620 12.43 -3.24 32.24
CA ALA A 620 12.18 -3.14 30.80
C ALA A 620 11.85 -1.70 30.42
N ARG A 621 12.26 -1.26 29.24
CA ARG A 621 11.76 0.00 28.69
C ARG A 621 10.40 -0.24 28.03
N VAL A 622 9.45 0.61 28.34
CA VAL A 622 8.07 0.51 27.84
C VAL A 622 7.80 1.65 26.87
N GLU A 623 7.24 1.31 25.73
CA GLU A 623 6.84 2.24 24.67
C GLU A 623 5.38 1.96 24.31
N GLY A 624 4.62 2.98 23.90
CA GLY A 624 3.22 2.79 23.54
C GLY A 624 2.64 3.96 22.74
N PRO A 625 1.41 3.82 22.24
CA PRO A 625 0.65 4.87 21.59
C PRO A 625 0.39 5.97 22.62
N GLY A 626 1.00 7.15 22.45
CA GLY A 626 0.95 8.22 23.45
C GLY A 626 2.28 8.52 24.17
N ALA A 627 3.25 7.61 24.16
CA ALA A 627 4.42 7.65 25.06
C ALA A 627 5.77 7.69 24.31
N ALA A 628 5.88 8.46 23.22
CA ALA A 628 7.19 8.65 22.58
C ALA A 628 7.97 9.72 23.34
N GLY A 629 8.90 9.28 24.20
CA GLY A 629 9.93 10.16 24.77
C GLY A 629 10.02 10.16 26.29
N ASP A 630 9.07 9.58 27.01
CA ASP A 630 9.19 9.45 28.46
C ASP A 630 9.97 8.18 28.79
N PRO A 631 11.14 8.24 29.45
CA PRO A 631 11.84 7.06 29.94
C PRO A 631 11.02 6.46 31.10
N GLY A 632 9.90 5.80 30.76
CA GLY A 632 9.08 5.06 31.71
C GLY A 632 9.94 4.12 32.57
N PRO A 633 9.47 3.81 33.79
CA PRO A 633 10.30 3.32 34.88
C PRO A 633 11.12 2.08 34.48
N ARG A 634 12.43 2.15 34.68
CA ARG A 634 13.41 1.05 34.52
C ARG A 634 13.38 0.07 35.71
N GLY A 635 12.23 -0.11 36.35
CA GLY A 635 12.09 -0.93 37.56
C GLY A 635 11.44 -2.28 37.26
N ALA A 636 11.92 -3.35 37.91
CA ALA A 636 11.10 -4.54 38.10
C ALA A 636 9.94 -4.22 39.06
N GLY A 637 8.81 -4.91 38.91
CA GLY A 637 7.64 -4.73 39.78
C GLY A 637 6.37 -4.30 39.03
N PRO A 638 5.35 -3.83 39.77
CA PRO A 638 4.07 -3.47 39.19
C PRO A 638 4.16 -2.23 38.29
N LEU A 639 3.47 -2.29 37.15
CA LEU A 639 3.38 -1.24 36.16
C LEU A 639 1.92 -1.05 35.73
N THR A 640 1.43 0.18 35.75
CA THR A 640 0.09 0.51 35.23
C THR A 640 0.19 0.95 33.78
N LEU A 641 -0.53 0.26 32.90
CA LEU A 641 -0.72 0.59 31.49
C LEU A 641 -2.15 1.10 31.27
N VAL A 642 -2.34 2.05 30.35
CA VAL A 642 -3.65 2.64 30.06
C VAL A 642 -4.08 2.25 28.65
N PHE A 643 -5.03 1.33 28.56
CA PHE A 643 -5.61 0.90 27.28
C PHE A 643 -6.85 1.73 26.97
N GLY A 644 -7.17 1.93 25.70
CA GLY A 644 -8.35 2.71 25.29
C GLY A 644 -8.65 2.58 23.81
N PRO A 645 -9.65 3.30 23.27
CA PRO A 645 -10.06 3.21 21.87
C PRO A 645 -8.92 3.35 20.85
N LEU A 646 -7.91 4.16 21.19
CA LEU A 646 -6.73 4.47 20.36
C LEU A 646 -5.40 4.02 21.00
N LYS A 647 -5.46 3.30 22.13
CA LYS A 647 -4.30 2.86 22.91
C LYS A 647 -4.34 1.34 23.07
N SER A 648 -4.21 0.62 21.97
CA SER A 648 -4.47 -0.82 21.94
C SER A 648 -3.25 -1.68 22.27
N TRP A 649 -2.04 -1.14 22.26
CA TRP A 649 -0.80 -1.92 22.36
C TRP A 649 0.28 -1.22 23.18
N TYR A 650 1.26 -1.98 23.69
CA TYR A 650 2.50 -1.51 24.29
C TYR A 650 3.66 -2.38 23.80
N ARG A 651 4.87 -1.82 23.71
CA ARG A 651 6.11 -2.53 23.41
C ARG A 651 7.01 -2.50 24.65
N LEU A 652 7.52 -3.67 25.03
CA LEU A 652 8.48 -3.83 26.13
C LEU A 652 9.82 -4.28 25.55
N LEU A 653 10.85 -3.45 25.65
CA LEU A 653 12.21 -3.74 25.17
C LEU A 653 12.99 -4.56 26.19
N ASP A 654 13.94 -5.35 25.68
CA ASP A 654 14.81 -6.26 26.43
C ASP A 654 14.03 -7.31 27.23
N CYS A 655 12.80 -7.64 26.80
CA CYS A 655 11.87 -8.53 27.48
C CYS A 655 11.54 -9.78 26.67
N GLU A 656 11.17 -10.86 27.37
CA GLU A 656 10.47 -12.01 26.83
C GLU A 656 9.04 -12.06 27.38
N PRO A 657 8.10 -12.77 26.74
CA PRO A 657 6.74 -12.92 27.27
C PRO A 657 6.71 -13.49 28.70
N ALA A 658 7.66 -14.37 29.04
CA ALA A 658 7.80 -14.95 30.38
C ALA A 658 8.24 -13.93 31.46
N ASP A 659 8.76 -12.77 31.08
CA ASP A 659 9.12 -11.68 31.99
C ASP A 659 7.91 -10.83 32.39
N ILE A 660 6.77 -11.02 31.73
CA ILE A 660 5.53 -10.25 31.92
C ILE A 660 4.53 -11.13 32.68
N VAL A 661 4.21 -10.72 33.90
CA VAL A 661 3.13 -11.33 34.69
C VAL A 661 1.86 -10.53 34.46
N LEU A 662 0.92 -11.17 33.75
CA LEU A 662 -0.38 -10.61 33.42
C LEU A 662 -1.39 -10.91 34.53
N PRO A 663 -2.34 -10.00 34.80
CA PRO A 663 -3.47 -10.30 35.68
C PRO A 663 -4.23 -11.55 35.22
N THR A 664 -4.91 -12.18 36.17
CA THR A 664 -5.86 -13.24 35.83
C THR A 664 -6.99 -12.69 34.95
N ALA A 665 -7.66 -13.58 34.22
CA ALA A 665 -8.80 -13.19 33.38
C ALA A 665 -9.89 -12.46 34.20
N GLY A 666 -10.22 -12.97 35.39
CA GLY A 666 -11.23 -12.36 36.26
C GLY A 666 -10.84 -10.99 36.84
N GLU A 667 -9.54 -10.76 37.12
CA GLU A 667 -9.05 -9.42 37.51
C GLU A 667 -9.13 -8.44 36.34
N THR A 668 -8.73 -8.90 35.14
CA THR A 668 -8.81 -8.12 33.91
C THR A 668 -10.25 -7.73 33.61
N ASP A 669 -11.19 -8.68 33.62
CA ASP A 669 -12.60 -8.41 33.31
C ASP A 669 -13.25 -7.42 34.30
N ARG A 670 -12.94 -7.52 35.61
CA ARG A 670 -13.42 -6.56 36.59
C ARG A 670 -12.89 -5.15 36.36
N ALA A 671 -11.60 -5.03 36.00
CA ALA A 671 -10.98 -3.74 35.72
C ALA A 671 -11.58 -3.08 34.46
N LEU A 672 -11.92 -3.87 33.44
CA LEU A 672 -12.41 -3.37 32.16
C LEU A 672 -13.93 -3.14 32.11
N ALA A 673 -14.71 -3.82 32.96
CA ALA A 673 -16.17 -3.76 32.94
C ALA A 673 -16.80 -2.36 32.74
N PRO A 674 -16.35 -1.28 33.43
CA PRO A 674 -16.94 0.05 33.25
C PRO A 674 -16.52 0.76 31.94
N HIS A 675 -15.54 0.22 31.22
CA HIS A 675 -14.95 0.80 30.01
C HIS A 675 -15.28 0.01 28.74
N LEU A 676 -15.92 -1.16 28.87
CA LEU A 676 -16.27 -2.01 27.74
C LEU A 676 -17.46 -1.44 26.97
N LEU A 677 -17.44 -1.62 25.65
CA LEU A 677 -18.62 -1.47 24.82
C LEU A 677 -19.76 -2.35 25.37
N PRO A 678 -20.97 -1.79 25.59
CA PRO A 678 -22.13 -2.56 26.01
C PRO A 678 -22.48 -3.69 25.05
N ALA A 679 -23.36 -4.60 25.47
CA ALA A 679 -23.85 -5.68 24.60
C ALA A 679 -24.59 -5.13 23.37
N GLY A 680 -24.63 -5.94 22.30
CA GLY A 680 -25.29 -5.70 21.00
C GLY A 680 -26.50 -4.76 21.03
N ALA A 681 -27.58 -5.25 21.64
CA ALA A 681 -28.87 -4.56 21.66
C ALA A 681 -28.86 -3.22 22.41
N ASP A 682 -27.91 -2.98 23.30
CA ASP A 682 -27.86 -1.76 24.11
C ASP A 682 -27.12 -0.64 23.39
N TRP A 683 -26.03 -0.92 22.68
CA TRP A 683 -25.37 0.11 21.88
C TRP A 683 -26.19 0.49 20.64
N GLU A 684 -26.91 -0.44 20.02
CA GLU A 684 -27.81 -0.14 18.89
C GLU A 684 -28.90 0.87 19.30
N LYS A 685 -29.51 0.67 20.48
CA LYS A 685 -30.48 1.61 21.05
C LYS A 685 -29.85 2.98 21.32
N GLN A 686 -28.62 3.02 21.82
CA GLN A 686 -27.92 4.29 22.07
C GLN A 686 -27.67 5.06 20.77
N ILE A 687 -27.28 4.39 19.68
CA ILE A 687 -27.13 5.03 18.36
C ILE A 687 -28.47 5.61 17.90
N ALA A 688 -29.55 4.81 17.97
CA ALA A 688 -30.87 5.25 17.54
C ALA A 688 -31.36 6.48 18.32
N LEU A 689 -31.21 6.47 19.65
CA LEU A 689 -31.54 7.59 20.53
C LEU A 689 -30.72 8.83 20.18
N HIS A 690 -29.42 8.68 19.96
CA HIS A 690 -28.54 9.78 19.61
C HIS A 690 -28.95 10.43 18.28
N ASN A 691 -29.15 9.61 17.23
CA ASN A 691 -29.52 10.11 15.91
C ASN A 691 -30.90 10.78 15.91
N ALA A 692 -31.86 10.25 16.67
CA ALA A 692 -33.19 10.86 16.83
C ALA A 692 -33.08 12.24 17.48
N GLY A 693 -32.36 12.34 18.61
CA GLY A 693 -32.13 13.62 19.30
C GLY A 693 -31.43 14.65 18.42
N LEU A 694 -30.42 14.23 17.66
CA LEU A 694 -29.70 15.10 16.74
C LEU A 694 -30.58 15.56 15.57
N GLY A 695 -31.43 14.68 15.03
CA GLY A 695 -32.42 15.02 14.00
C GLY A 695 -33.45 16.04 14.49
N GLU A 696 -33.93 15.91 15.73
CA GLU A 696 -34.82 16.89 16.35
C GLU A 696 -34.15 18.26 16.53
N ALA A 697 -32.88 18.27 16.95
CA ALA A 697 -32.10 19.50 17.08
C ALA A 697 -31.92 20.20 15.73
N ALA A 698 -31.57 19.45 14.67
CA ALA A 698 -31.44 19.97 13.32
C ALA A 698 -32.76 20.57 12.80
N ALA A 699 -33.90 19.88 13.00
CA ALA A 699 -35.21 20.37 12.57
C ALA A 699 -35.64 21.67 13.25
N LYS A 700 -35.16 21.93 14.48
CA LYS A 700 -35.41 23.17 15.23
C LYS A 700 -34.40 24.28 14.89
N HIS A 701 -33.36 23.99 14.10
CA HIS A 701 -32.31 24.94 13.80
C HIS A 701 -32.85 26.11 12.94
N PRO A 702 -32.56 27.39 13.27
CA PRO A 702 -33.12 28.55 12.58
C PRO A 702 -32.91 28.56 11.05
N ALA A 703 -31.78 28.03 10.57
CA ALA A 703 -31.48 27.95 9.14
C ALA A 703 -32.44 27.05 8.35
N LEU A 704 -33.09 26.09 9.02
CA LEU A 704 -34.06 25.16 8.44
C LEU A 704 -35.52 25.55 8.75
N ALA A 705 -35.74 26.63 9.50
CA ALA A 705 -37.08 27.07 9.88
C ALA A 705 -37.95 27.36 8.64
N GLY A 706 -39.11 26.69 8.55
CA GLY A 706 -40.04 26.82 7.42
C GLY A 706 -39.60 26.11 6.13
N LYS A 707 -38.45 25.42 6.13
CA LYS A 707 -37.95 24.65 4.98
C LYS A 707 -38.28 23.18 5.15
N LYS A 708 -38.45 22.47 4.04
CA LYS A 708 -38.68 21.02 4.04
C LYS A 708 -37.33 20.31 4.02
N ILE A 709 -37.02 19.49 5.03
CA ILE A 709 -35.82 18.63 5.02
C ILE A 709 -36.01 17.57 3.93
N LEU A 710 -35.12 17.59 2.94
CA LEU A 710 -35.13 16.71 1.78
C LEU A 710 -34.20 15.51 1.94
N HIS A 711 -33.11 15.68 2.68
CA HIS A 711 -32.14 14.64 2.91
C HIS A 711 -31.53 14.78 4.31
N ALA A 712 -31.26 13.66 4.97
CA ALA A 712 -30.55 13.60 6.23
C ALA A 712 -29.72 12.33 6.27
N THR A 713 -28.42 12.47 6.55
CA THR A 713 -27.49 11.35 6.69
C THR A 713 -26.67 11.49 7.96
N PHE A 714 -26.58 10.40 8.72
CA PHE A 714 -25.77 10.27 9.93
C PHE A 714 -24.61 9.33 9.68
N CYS A 715 -23.41 9.76 10.05
CA CYS A 715 -22.20 8.96 9.88
C CYS A 715 -22.19 7.74 10.82
N GLY A 716 -21.77 6.58 10.31
CA GLY A 716 -21.28 5.47 11.13
C GLY A 716 -22.29 4.84 12.09
N ALA A 717 -23.57 4.94 11.76
CA ALA A 717 -24.65 4.45 12.59
C ALA A 717 -24.77 2.90 12.69
N ALA A 718 -23.94 2.14 11.96
CA ALA A 718 -23.71 0.71 12.19
C ALA A 718 -22.36 0.40 12.88
N LEU A 719 -21.57 1.42 13.23
CA LEU A 719 -20.21 1.28 13.76
C LEU A 719 -20.15 1.74 15.23
N PRO A 720 -20.25 0.82 16.21
CA PRO A 720 -20.23 1.21 17.62
C PRO A 720 -18.87 1.68 18.12
N LEU A 721 -17.78 1.23 17.48
CA LEU A 721 -16.41 1.59 17.84
C LEU A 721 -15.44 1.33 16.67
N GLY A 722 -14.36 2.10 16.62
CA GLY A 722 -13.19 1.83 15.79
C GLY A 722 -13.24 2.58 14.46
N THR A 723 -12.39 2.16 13.52
CA THR A 723 -12.28 2.82 12.21
C THR A 723 -12.68 1.89 11.09
N ARG A 724 -13.20 2.43 9.99
CA ARG A 724 -13.53 1.72 8.75
C ARG A 724 -13.17 2.58 7.54
N SER A 725 -12.89 1.94 6.43
CA SER A 725 -12.47 2.56 5.17
C SER A 725 -13.61 3.00 4.25
N ARG A 726 -14.84 2.50 4.46
CA ARG A 726 -16.03 2.85 3.67
C ARG A 726 -17.12 3.38 4.61
N ALA A 727 -17.72 4.52 4.31
CA ALA A 727 -18.81 5.01 5.14
C ALA A 727 -20.19 4.59 4.62
N GLU A 728 -20.40 4.50 3.30
CA GLU A 728 -21.71 4.16 2.72
C GLU A 728 -22.38 2.91 3.34
N ALA A 729 -21.62 1.86 3.65
CA ALA A 729 -22.16 0.63 4.25
C ALA A 729 -22.55 0.77 5.75
N HIS A 730 -22.21 1.89 6.37
CA HIS A 730 -22.33 2.13 7.81
C HIS A 730 -23.14 3.39 8.15
N ASP A 731 -23.50 4.19 7.16
CA ASP A 731 -24.28 5.40 7.33
C ASP A 731 -25.78 5.12 7.29
N ILE A 732 -26.58 5.96 7.97
CA ILE A 732 -28.04 5.88 7.90
C ILE A 732 -28.57 7.14 7.22
N ALA A 733 -29.26 6.95 6.09
CA ALA A 733 -30.09 7.97 5.47
C ALA A 733 -31.53 7.88 6.01
N VAL A 734 -32.03 8.95 6.64
CA VAL A 734 -33.33 8.93 7.36
C VAL A 734 -34.45 9.68 6.63
N ALA A 735 -34.15 10.80 5.97
CA ALA A 735 -35.14 11.59 5.24
C ALA A 735 -34.91 11.50 3.72
N ARG A 736 -35.94 11.13 2.94
CA ARG A 736 -35.94 11.13 1.46
C ARG A 736 -37.32 11.54 0.87
N PRO A 737 -37.87 12.74 1.11
CA PRO A 737 -39.10 13.16 0.48
C PRO A 737 -38.87 13.45 -1.01
N GLY A 738 -39.40 12.60 -1.89
CA GLY A 738 -39.20 12.66 -3.35
C GLY A 738 -38.65 11.38 -3.98
N GLY A 739 -38.32 10.35 -3.18
CA GLY A 739 -37.78 9.07 -3.65
C GLY A 739 -36.24 9.00 -3.59
N GLU A 740 -35.64 8.03 -4.32
CA GLU A 740 -34.18 7.80 -4.37
C GLU A 740 -33.38 8.89 -5.10
N ALA A 741 -34.02 10.00 -5.48
CA ALA A 741 -33.44 11.01 -6.35
C ALA A 741 -32.29 11.83 -5.72
N ILE A 742 -32.31 12.08 -4.39
CA ILE A 742 -31.22 12.80 -3.71
C ILE A 742 -30.28 11.82 -3.00
N ILE A 743 -29.00 11.87 -3.37
CA ILE A 743 -27.95 11.02 -2.80
C ILE A 743 -26.81 11.92 -2.32
N ALA A 744 -26.50 11.88 -1.03
CA ALA A 744 -25.27 12.41 -0.48
C ALA A 744 -24.23 11.28 -0.35
N ARG A 745 -23.01 11.52 -0.82
CA ARG A 745 -21.87 10.62 -0.70
C ARG A 745 -20.68 11.36 -0.12
N GLU A 746 -20.01 10.75 0.83
CA GLU A 746 -18.71 11.18 1.31
C GLU A 746 -17.58 10.68 0.40
N PHE A 747 -16.51 11.45 0.35
CA PHE A 747 -15.24 11.09 -0.30
C PHE A 747 -14.12 11.29 0.72
N GLY A 748 -14.26 10.62 1.87
CA GLY A 748 -13.30 10.61 2.96
C GLY A 748 -12.40 9.37 2.96
N ASP A 749 -11.41 9.35 3.86
CA ASP A 749 -10.58 8.15 4.12
C ASP A 749 -11.37 7.05 4.85
N GLY A 750 -12.54 7.42 5.40
CA GLY A 750 -13.45 6.48 6.03
C GLY A 750 -14.22 7.06 7.22
N VAL A 751 -14.62 6.18 8.13
CA VAL A 751 -15.36 6.47 9.36
C VAL A 751 -14.50 6.20 10.58
N ILE A 752 -14.53 7.09 11.56
CA ILE A 752 -14.05 6.84 12.92
C ILE A 752 -15.23 6.91 13.89
N SER A 753 -15.40 5.87 14.70
CA SER A 753 -16.35 5.82 15.81
C SER A 753 -15.60 5.80 17.14
N LEU A 754 -15.92 6.75 18.00
CA LEU A 754 -15.40 6.85 19.37
C LEU A 754 -16.37 6.23 20.40
N GLY A 755 -17.53 5.75 19.93
CA GLY A 755 -18.57 5.16 20.76
C GLY A 755 -19.94 5.23 20.07
N PRO A 756 -20.98 4.61 20.66
CA PRO A 756 -22.32 4.60 20.10
C PRO A 756 -22.85 6.02 19.81
N GLY A 757 -23.15 6.29 18.54
CA GLY A 757 -23.70 7.58 18.06
C GLY A 757 -22.65 8.67 17.91
N ARG A 758 -21.36 8.37 18.08
CA ARG A 758 -20.27 9.35 17.98
C ARG A 758 -19.29 8.93 16.90
N ALA A 759 -19.76 8.94 15.66
CA ALA A 759 -18.98 8.56 14.50
C ALA A 759 -18.81 9.73 13.52
N PHE A 760 -17.69 9.75 12.80
CA PHE A 760 -17.35 10.83 11.89
C PHE A 760 -16.79 10.28 10.58
N TRP A 761 -17.27 10.82 9.47
CA TRP A 761 -16.52 10.78 8.22
C TRP A 761 -15.29 11.62 8.43
N TYR A 762 -14.15 11.14 7.98
CA TYR A 762 -12.91 11.87 8.18
C TYR A 762 -12.01 11.90 6.97
N HIS A 763 -11.23 12.98 6.85
CA HIS A 763 -10.08 13.02 5.96
C HIS A 763 -9.02 14.01 6.51
N PRO A 764 -7.74 13.64 6.56
CA PRO A 764 -6.70 14.38 7.27
C PRO A 764 -6.31 15.72 6.63
N ARG A 765 -6.66 15.94 5.36
CA ARG A 765 -6.33 17.19 4.62
C ARG A 765 -7.57 18.05 4.34
N GLY A 766 -8.74 17.45 4.48
CA GLY A 766 -10.00 18.06 4.15
C GLY A 766 -10.99 17.06 3.60
N LEU A 767 -12.19 17.05 4.15
CA LEU A 767 -13.24 16.12 3.79
C LEU A 767 -14.04 16.66 2.61
N CYS A 768 -14.38 15.82 1.64
CA CYS A 768 -15.29 16.15 0.57
C CYS A 768 -16.58 15.35 0.72
N ALA A 769 -17.73 16.00 0.53
CA ALA A 769 -19.03 15.36 0.37
C ALA A 769 -19.68 15.86 -0.91
N ARG A 770 -20.44 15.01 -1.59
CA ARG A 770 -21.14 15.34 -2.83
C ARG A 770 -22.61 15.00 -2.71
N ILE A 771 -23.46 15.93 -3.15
CA ILE A 771 -24.91 15.73 -3.19
C ILE A 771 -25.34 15.74 -4.65
N SER A 772 -26.09 14.70 -5.07
CA SER A 772 -26.57 14.53 -6.44
C SER A 772 -28.10 14.57 -6.50
N GLY A 773 -28.65 14.96 -7.65
CA GLY A 773 -30.09 14.92 -7.94
C GLY A 773 -30.91 16.06 -7.35
N LEU A 774 -30.27 17.13 -6.88
CA LEU A 774 -30.94 18.30 -6.30
C LEU A 774 -31.96 18.96 -7.25
N PRO A 775 -31.64 19.28 -8.52
CA PRO A 775 -32.60 19.94 -9.41
C PRO A 775 -33.78 19.03 -9.76
N ALA A 776 -33.48 17.76 -10.06
CA ALA A 776 -34.48 16.77 -10.49
C ALA A 776 -35.48 16.42 -9.38
N ALA A 777 -35.04 16.39 -8.12
CA ALA A 777 -35.88 16.01 -6.99
C ALA A 777 -36.77 17.15 -6.46
N THR A 778 -36.37 18.40 -6.68
CA THR A 778 -36.97 19.54 -5.96
C THR A 778 -37.69 20.54 -6.87
N GLY A 779 -37.25 20.68 -8.13
CA GLY A 779 -37.68 21.81 -8.99
C GLY A 779 -37.29 23.19 -8.43
N ALA A 780 -36.54 23.24 -7.33
CA ALA A 780 -36.00 24.45 -6.73
C ALA A 780 -34.64 24.78 -7.34
N SER A 781 -34.26 26.06 -7.32
CA SER A 781 -32.93 26.54 -7.73
C SER A 781 -32.04 26.94 -6.54
N ARG A 782 -32.53 26.73 -5.31
CA ARG A 782 -31.83 27.07 -4.07
C ARG A 782 -32.06 26.00 -3.01
N TRP A 783 -31.01 25.68 -2.27
CA TRP A 783 -31.02 24.68 -1.21
C TRP A 783 -30.20 25.16 -0.02
N THR A 784 -30.63 24.75 1.15
CA THR A 784 -29.91 24.97 2.40
C THR A 784 -29.27 23.68 2.84
N VAL A 785 -27.96 23.73 3.07
CA VAL A 785 -27.21 22.60 3.62
C VAL A 785 -26.86 22.93 5.08
N LEU A 786 -27.13 21.99 5.97
CA LEU A 786 -26.77 22.04 7.37
C LEU A 786 -25.76 20.91 7.66
N LEU A 787 -24.62 21.26 8.23
CA LEU A 787 -23.55 20.36 8.61
C LEU A 787 -23.49 20.25 10.14
N HIS A 788 -23.11 19.08 10.66
CA HIS A 788 -22.88 18.88 12.09
C HIS A 788 -21.56 18.17 12.40
N SER A 789 -20.80 18.71 13.35
CA SER A 789 -19.53 18.15 13.86
C SER A 789 -19.20 18.74 15.23
N PHE A 790 -18.36 18.02 15.99
CA PHE A 790 -17.81 18.44 17.28
C PHE A 790 -16.35 17.95 17.41
N ASP A 791 -15.59 18.52 18.35
CA ASP A 791 -14.18 18.20 18.60
C ASP A 791 -14.05 17.36 19.89
N PRO A 792 -14.06 16.03 19.81
CA PRO A 792 -14.03 15.15 20.96
C PRO A 792 -12.74 15.23 21.78
N PHE A 793 -11.70 15.91 21.28
CA PHE A 793 -10.38 15.98 21.93
C PHE A 793 -10.04 17.37 22.49
N GLY A 794 -10.88 18.39 22.23
CA GLY A 794 -10.70 19.74 22.79
C GLY A 794 -9.50 20.49 22.24
N LEU A 795 -9.39 20.53 20.91
CA LEU A 795 -8.24 20.99 20.14
C LEU A 795 -8.53 22.26 19.34
N ASP A 796 -9.64 22.92 19.70
CA ASP A 796 -10.14 24.13 19.08
C ASP A 796 -10.24 24.01 17.55
N ALA A 797 -10.72 22.84 17.08
CA ALA A 797 -10.80 22.56 15.65
C ALA A 797 -11.63 23.60 14.90
N ALA A 798 -11.15 24.05 13.74
CA ALA A 798 -11.91 24.92 12.86
C ALA A 798 -11.75 24.53 11.38
N TYR A 799 -12.85 24.66 10.66
CA TYR A 799 -12.94 24.29 9.25
C TYR A 799 -13.23 25.50 8.38
N ARG A 800 -12.62 25.56 7.20
CA ARG A 800 -13.04 26.41 6.09
C ARG A 800 -13.91 25.59 5.16
N VAL A 801 -15.16 26.00 5.00
CA VAL A 801 -16.15 25.31 4.17
C VAL A 801 -16.15 25.96 2.79
N LYS A 802 -15.96 25.15 1.74
CA LYS A 802 -16.03 25.59 0.35
C LYS A 802 -17.02 24.75 -0.44
N VAL A 803 -17.69 25.35 -1.41
CA VAL A 803 -18.79 24.70 -2.13
C VAL A 803 -18.65 24.86 -3.64
N GLY A 804 -19.18 23.87 -4.35
CA GLY A 804 -19.22 23.80 -5.80
C GLY A 804 -17.86 23.68 -6.49
N ARG A 805 -17.89 23.60 -7.82
CA ARG A 805 -16.68 23.44 -8.65
C ARG A 805 -15.70 24.60 -8.52
N SER A 806 -16.21 25.82 -8.37
CA SER A 806 -15.40 27.04 -8.18
C SER A 806 -14.77 27.12 -6.79
N LYS A 807 -15.10 26.18 -5.87
CA LYS A 807 -14.69 26.20 -4.47
C LYS A 807 -15.01 27.53 -3.80
N ARG A 808 -16.22 28.06 -4.05
CA ARG A 808 -16.75 29.28 -3.43
C ARG A 808 -16.63 29.15 -1.92
N ASP A 809 -16.10 30.18 -1.27
CA ASP A 809 -15.97 30.19 0.18
C ASP A 809 -17.35 30.35 0.83
N ALA A 810 -17.77 29.36 1.60
CA ALA A 810 -19.03 29.37 2.35
C ALA A 810 -18.84 29.87 3.78
N GLY A 811 -17.60 29.98 4.28
CA GLY A 811 -17.26 30.54 5.58
C GLY A 811 -16.34 29.65 6.42
N ARG A 812 -16.06 30.13 7.64
CA ARG A 812 -15.27 29.41 8.65
C ARG A 812 -16.17 28.91 9.77
N TRP A 813 -15.92 27.70 10.21
CA TRP A 813 -16.69 26.99 11.22
C TRP A 813 -15.77 26.59 12.37
N SER A 814 -15.95 27.19 13.55
CA SER A 814 -15.26 26.76 14.78
C SER A 814 -16.09 25.69 15.47
N VAL A 815 -15.49 24.52 15.68
CA VAL A 815 -16.16 23.31 16.12
C VAL A 815 -15.98 23.14 17.63
N PRO A 816 -17.07 23.12 18.42
CA PRO A 816 -16.98 23.03 19.88
C PRO A 816 -16.74 21.58 20.34
N VAL A 817 -16.30 21.43 21.60
CA VAL A 817 -15.98 20.11 22.19
C VAL A 817 -17.22 19.26 22.44
N THR A 818 -18.31 19.90 22.86
CA THR A 818 -19.54 19.24 23.25
C THR A 818 -20.50 19.12 22.06
N PRO A 819 -21.04 17.93 21.76
CA PRO A 819 -21.95 17.72 20.62
C PRO A 819 -23.27 18.51 20.72
N ASP A 820 -23.66 18.94 21.93
CA ASP A 820 -24.94 19.64 22.16
C ASP A 820 -24.83 21.18 22.05
N ASP A 821 -23.64 21.73 21.78
CA ASP A 821 -23.44 23.18 21.63
C ASP A 821 -24.02 23.66 20.29
N ALA A 822 -24.79 24.76 20.26
CA ALA A 822 -25.37 25.28 19.01
C ALA A 822 -24.34 25.53 17.88
N ARG A 823 -23.07 25.78 18.22
CA ARG A 823 -21.97 25.96 17.26
C ARG A 823 -21.54 24.66 16.58
N THR A 824 -22.05 23.50 17.00
CA THR A 824 -21.85 22.24 16.28
C THR A 824 -22.57 22.21 14.95
N PHE A 825 -23.46 23.18 14.65
CA PHE A 825 -24.12 23.29 13.37
C PHE A 825 -23.49 24.39 12.51
N PHE A 826 -23.31 24.11 11.21
CA PHE A 826 -22.90 25.10 10.21
C PHE A 826 -23.83 25.06 9.00
N ALA A 827 -24.43 26.19 8.67
CA ALA A 827 -25.40 26.29 7.57
C ALA A 827 -24.88 27.18 6.45
N PHE A 828 -25.19 26.83 5.20
CA PHE A 828 -24.98 27.69 4.04
C PHE A 828 -26.07 27.45 2.97
N GLU A 829 -26.26 28.45 2.11
CA GLU A 829 -27.12 28.34 0.93
C GLU A 829 -26.28 27.98 -0.30
N ALA A 830 -26.83 27.10 -1.13
CA ALA A 830 -26.30 26.70 -2.43
C ALA A 830 -27.36 26.92 -3.53
N ASP A 831 -26.92 27.16 -4.74
CA ASP A 831 -27.78 27.36 -5.91
C ASP A 831 -27.24 26.65 -7.16
N ASP A 832 -27.93 26.81 -8.28
CA ASP A 832 -27.56 26.19 -9.56
C ASP A 832 -26.11 26.51 -10.00
N ALA A 833 -25.55 27.66 -9.61
CA ALA A 833 -24.19 28.04 -9.98
C ALA A 833 -23.11 27.25 -9.22
N ASP A 834 -23.48 26.59 -8.11
CA ASP A 834 -22.59 25.73 -7.35
C ASP A 834 -22.55 24.28 -7.90
N LEU A 835 -23.46 23.91 -8.81
CA LEU A 835 -23.53 22.57 -9.36
C LEU A 835 -22.49 22.34 -10.46
N ASP A 836 -21.96 21.11 -10.55
CA ASP A 836 -21.12 20.69 -11.66
C ASP A 836 -21.94 20.37 -12.93
N SER A 837 -21.24 20.03 -14.02
CA SER A 837 -21.83 19.65 -15.31
C SER A 837 -22.81 18.47 -15.24
N ARG A 838 -22.78 17.70 -14.14
CA ARG A 838 -23.65 16.55 -13.89
C ARG A 838 -24.75 16.87 -12.85
N GLY A 839 -24.92 18.13 -12.46
CA GLY A 839 -25.91 18.55 -11.47
C GLY A 839 -25.57 18.14 -10.04
N ARG A 840 -24.27 18.01 -9.71
CA ARG A 840 -23.80 17.58 -8.39
C ARG A 840 -23.20 18.77 -7.62
N LEU A 841 -23.58 18.90 -6.36
CA LEU A 841 -23.02 19.88 -5.42
C LEU A 841 -21.85 19.25 -4.66
N ALA A 842 -20.66 19.83 -4.74
CA ALA A 842 -19.51 19.43 -3.92
C ALA A 842 -19.38 20.33 -2.68
N ILE A 843 -19.06 19.73 -1.53
CA ILE A 843 -18.83 20.39 -0.25
C ILE A 843 -17.46 19.98 0.25
N HIS A 844 -16.59 20.94 0.49
CA HIS A 844 -15.22 20.73 0.96
C HIS A 844 -15.04 21.34 2.34
N LEU A 845 -14.67 20.53 3.32
CA LEU A 845 -14.26 20.96 4.65
C LEU A 845 -12.74 20.92 4.71
N ALA A 846 -12.07 22.06 4.81
CA ALA A 846 -10.62 22.12 5.02
C ALA A 846 -10.32 22.49 6.47
N THR A 847 -9.55 21.68 7.19
CA THR A 847 -9.08 22.05 8.54
C THR A 847 -7.99 23.12 8.45
N ASP A 848 -8.01 24.07 9.38
CA ASP A 848 -6.94 25.06 9.55
C ASP A 848 -5.80 24.57 10.46
N GLN A 849 -5.98 23.40 11.08
CA GLN A 849 -4.93 22.76 11.84
C GLN A 849 -3.74 22.48 10.93
N LYS A 850 -2.56 22.94 11.37
CA LYS A 850 -1.30 22.63 10.70
C LYS A 850 -1.05 21.13 10.78
N GLN A 851 -0.29 20.59 9.84
CA GLN A 851 0.14 19.19 9.90
C GLN A 851 0.86 18.94 11.23
N ILE A 852 0.34 17.97 11.95
CA ILE A 852 0.68 17.75 13.35
C ILE A 852 1.88 16.83 13.39
N LEU A 853 2.90 17.27 14.11
CA LEU A 853 4.19 16.66 14.06
C LEU A 853 4.17 15.38 14.90
N ARG A 854 3.96 15.46 16.19
CA ARG A 854 3.83 14.29 17.05
C ARG A 854 2.39 14.23 17.47
N TRP A 855 1.52 13.58 16.71
CA TRP A 855 0.08 13.60 17.03
C TRP A 855 -0.23 13.13 18.47
N TRP A 856 0.60 12.24 19.02
CA TRP A 856 0.52 11.77 20.41
C TRP A 856 0.88 12.85 21.45
N ASP A 857 1.66 13.86 21.06
CA ASP A 857 2.16 14.97 21.88
C ASP A 857 1.34 16.25 21.62
N GLU A 858 0.98 16.47 20.36
CA GLU A 858 0.43 17.71 19.83
C GLU A 858 -1.09 17.70 19.64
N ARG A 859 -1.75 16.59 20.02
CA ARG A 859 -3.21 16.46 20.15
C ARG A 859 -3.97 17.04 18.94
N GLY A 860 -4.17 16.24 17.90
CA GLY A 860 -4.80 16.70 16.66
C GLY A 860 -6.26 16.35 16.44
N PHE A 861 -6.98 17.19 15.66
CA PHE A 861 -8.29 16.87 15.08
C PHE A 861 -8.37 17.09 13.56
N ILE A 862 -8.82 16.07 12.84
CA ILE A 862 -8.94 16.09 11.37
C ILE A 862 -10.22 16.79 10.90
N ALA A 863 -10.32 17.08 9.60
CA ALA A 863 -11.59 17.45 9.02
C ALA A 863 -12.55 16.26 9.14
N ALA A 864 -13.55 16.43 10.02
CA ALA A 864 -14.51 15.40 10.34
C ALA A 864 -15.94 15.94 10.20
N LEU A 865 -16.87 15.09 9.77
CA LEU A 865 -18.29 15.41 9.69
C LEU A 865 -19.09 14.28 10.31
N HIS A 866 -19.98 14.63 11.23
CA HIS A 866 -20.81 13.68 11.96
C HIS A 866 -22.17 13.48 11.28
N ALA A 867 -22.80 14.54 10.79
CA ALA A 867 -24.08 14.44 10.07
C ALA A 867 -24.28 15.60 9.09
N LEU A 868 -25.17 15.40 8.12
CA LEU A 868 -25.53 16.36 7.08
C LEU A 868 -27.03 16.34 6.78
N TRP A 869 -27.61 17.52 6.57
CA TRP A 869 -28.98 17.71 6.09
C TRP A 869 -29.02 18.64 4.88
N VAL A 870 -30.02 18.40 4.03
CA VAL A 870 -30.37 19.26 2.88
C VAL A 870 -31.84 19.63 2.99
N ALA A 871 -32.17 20.90 2.78
CA ALA A 871 -33.54 21.41 2.78
C ALA A 871 -33.80 22.39 1.63
N ALA A 872 -35.07 22.55 1.26
CA ALA A 872 -35.54 23.56 0.31
C ALA A 872 -36.86 24.19 0.77
#